data_AF-A0A2M6YLN2-F1
#
_entry.id   AF-A0A2M6YLN2-F1
#
_cell.length_a   1.000
_cell.length_b   1.000
_cell.length_c   1.000
_cell.angle_alpha   90.00
_cell.angle_beta   90.00
_cell.angle_gamma   90.00
#
_symmetry.space_group_name_H-M   'P 1'
#
loop_
_entity.id
_entity.type
_entity.pdbx_description
1 polymer ?
#
loop_
_entity_poly.entity_id
_entity_poly.type
_entity_poly.pdbx_seq_one_letter_code
_entity_poly.pdbx_strand_id
1 'polypeptide(L)'
;MTAPTGVQTMTRHSIMRAARRLTRWGLWGLLLVLMAAVPAVSFAQEHEHTAQQQNEVSSSDGESAREIWTCSMHPQIRLPNPGKCPICGMDLIPLKQEGGAGAGAARSMREVTLSPYAEKLAAIQVQPVIRKFVETSVRMVGKVTYDETRVATITAWVPGRLDKMYVDFTGVRVKQGDPMVYLYSPELITAQQELLQAIRTSGNLGQSGLDSIKDSARATVNASREKLRLWGLDNAQIEAVVKRGRPTDHMTIMAPISGVVIRKEGLEGAYVKTGSLIYTIADLSQVWVKLDAYESDLAWVRQGQPVEFQTEAYPAEVFTGTVAFIDPFLDPKTRTVKVRLNAPNPAGKLKPELFVRAVLKTTLSADGTPLAQADAGHTPPLVIPAGAPLITGKRAVVYVSVPDRPGVYEGREIVLGPRAGNYYLVVRGLEAGEQVVTRGNFKLDSAIQILAKPSMMTPEGGGGGGGHQHGDAAPKPQAGAAPTRGLEAPAAFKQQLRQVVSAYNQMAEPVQTEDLNRARSAFAALQKALQAVDMKLVTDHPHMVWMELAMLLENDAVIGHGATSPKAAALTFRDTTLHIERLQQQFALDHGAHAGQPAASASKTPVPEALRREVGRLLDAYLVAQNALAEDRFEPARNSMQGLRGAIRAINLEGLDAAARGKWQPFLNDLEQALAQLDASENLDLLRRCFAPLSEAMAMVVETFGVQPQTTVYQLRCPMIFDGKGATWLQLSTEIHNPYYGNAMPGCGEVLRTIASSGGAAHKEHPHD
;
A
#
# COMPACT_ATOMS: atom_id res chain seq x y z
N MET A 1 -35.48 9.52 -36.01
CA MET A 1 -36.14 9.68 -37.32
C MET A 1 -35.52 10.91 -37.98
N THR A 2 -35.02 10.92 -39.21
CA THR A 2 -34.91 9.86 -40.26
C THR A 2 -33.80 10.26 -41.26
N ALA A 3 -33.06 9.27 -41.79
CA ALA A 3 -32.20 9.34 -42.99
C ALA A 3 -32.99 8.78 -44.21
N PRO A 4 -32.47 8.70 -45.47
CA PRO A 4 -31.15 9.01 -46.06
C PRO A 4 -31.21 10.27 -46.99
N THR A 5 -30.39 10.57 -48.02
CA THR A 5 -29.33 9.94 -48.86
C THR A 5 -28.43 11.07 -49.42
N GLY A 6 -27.31 10.93 -50.15
CA GLY A 6 -26.60 9.77 -50.72
C GLY A 6 -26.30 9.94 -52.22
N VAL A 7 -25.07 10.32 -52.62
CA VAL A 7 -24.65 10.64 -54.01
C VAL A 7 -23.22 10.14 -54.31
N GLN A 8 -22.91 9.80 -55.56
CA GLN A 8 -21.59 9.32 -56.05
C GLN A 8 -21.01 10.21 -57.18
N THR A 9 -19.67 10.25 -57.32
CA THR A 9 -18.83 10.12 -58.56
C THR A 9 -17.37 10.56 -58.23
N MET A 10 -16.30 9.79 -58.52
CA MET A 10 -15.59 9.55 -59.80
C MET A 10 -15.08 10.85 -60.49
N THR A 11 -13.80 11.02 -60.87
CA THR A 11 -12.90 10.22 -61.76
C THR A 11 -11.41 10.68 -61.54
N ARG A 12 -10.30 10.18 -62.12
CA ARG A 12 -9.80 8.93 -62.80
C ARG A 12 -8.26 9.09 -62.99
N HIS A 13 -7.49 7.99 -63.07
CA HIS A 13 -6.25 7.69 -63.89
C HIS A 13 -5.41 6.61 -63.17
N SER A 14 -5.44 5.32 -63.55
CA SER A 14 -4.61 4.63 -64.59
C SER A 14 -3.16 4.38 -64.15
N ILE A 15 -2.56 3.17 -64.28
CA ILE A 15 -2.33 2.40 -65.53
C ILE A 15 -2.29 0.86 -65.27
N MET A 16 -2.83 0.08 -66.23
CA MET A 16 -2.60 -1.36 -66.64
C MET A 16 -2.31 -2.48 -65.59
N ARG A 17 -3.00 -3.64 -65.53
CA ARG A 17 -3.23 -4.76 -66.51
C ARG A 17 -1.97 -5.62 -66.76
N ALA A 18 -1.96 -6.95 -66.91
CA ALA A 18 -2.93 -8.08 -66.89
C ALA A 18 -2.10 -9.42 -66.92
N ALA A 19 -2.56 -10.68 -66.95
CA ALA A 19 -3.67 -11.50 -66.42
C ALA A 19 -3.58 -12.94 -67.04
N ARG A 20 -4.08 -13.98 -66.35
CA ARG A 20 -4.49 -15.35 -66.85
C ARG A 20 -3.48 -16.49 -67.18
N ARG A 21 -3.58 -17.55 -66.35
CA ARG A 21 -3.90 -18.99 -66.63
C ARG A 21 -2.91 -19.97 -67.34
N LEU A 22 -3.01 -21.25 -66.89
CA LEU A 22 -2.56 -22.54 -67.49
C LEU A 22 -1.03 -22.77 -67.45
N THR A 23 -0.47 -23.99 -67.36
CA THR A 23 -0.95 -25.38 -67.61
C THR A 23 -0.59 -26.40 -66.49
N ARG A 24 -1.00 -27.68 -66.64
CA ARG A 24 -0.56 -28.87 -65.86
C ARG A 24 0.42 -29.71 -66.67
N TRP A 25 1.36 -30.39 -66.01
CA TRP A 25 1.96 -31.72 -66.27
C TRP A 25 2.67 -32.14 -64.95
N GLY A 26 2.85 -33.41 -64.57
CA GLY A 26 2.34 -34.66 -65.15
C GLY A 26 3.08 -35.88 -64.53
N LEU A 27 2.33 -36.95 -64.19
CA LEU A 27 2.81 -38.21 -63.58
C LEU A 27 3.45 -38.07 -62.16
N TRP A 28 3.53 -39.10 -61.30
CA TRP A 28 3.09 -40.51 -61.39
C TRP A 28 2.02 -40.83 -60.33
N GLY A 29 1.28 -41.92 -60.54
CA GLY A 29 0.47 -42.55 -59.49
C GLY A 29 -0.11 -43.89 -59.97
N LEU A 30 -0.08 -44.92 -59.12
CA LEU A 30 -0.78 -46.18 -59.36
C LEU A 30 -0.84 -47.05 -58.07
N LEU A 31 -1.99 -47.08 -57.40
CA LEU A 31 -2.79 -48.30 -57.27
C LEU A 31 -4.18 -47.99 -56.70
N LEU A 32 -5.19 -48.73 -57.16
CA LEU A 32 -6.61 -48.61 -56.77
C LEU A 32 -7.29 -49.96 -57.12
N VAL A 33 -8.54 -50.15 -56.68
CA VAL A 33 -9.45 -51.27 -56.97
C VAL A 33 -9.17 -52.59 -56.22
N LEU A 34 -9.98 -52.87 -55.20
CA LEU A 34 -11.10 -53.84 -55.24
C LEU A 34 -12.02 -53.49 -54.03
N MET A 35 -13.25 -53.04 -54.25
CA MET A 35 -14.50 -53.81 -54.49
C MET A 35 -15.12 -54.41 -53.21
N ALA A 36 -16.45 -54.42 -53.15
CA ALA A 36 -17.23 -54.63 -51.92
C ALA A 36 -18.14 -55.87 -51.99
N ALA A 37 -18.45 -56.47 -50.82
CA ALA A 37 -19.58 -57.37 -50.63
C ALA A 37 -20.00 -57.44 -49.14
N VAL A 38 -21.28 -57.75 -48.90
CA VAL A 38 -21.93 -57.99 -47.60
C VAL A 38 -22.75 -59.28 -47.78
N PRO A 39 -22.65 -60.28 -46.87
CA PRO A 39 -23.75 -60.50 -45.94
C PRO A 39 -23.33 -61.00 -44.55
N ALA A 40 -24.29 -61.01 -43.61
CA ALA A 40 -24.14 -61.60 -42.29
C ALA A 40 -24.53 -63.09 -42.27
N VAL A 41 -23.94 -63.85 -41.34
CA VAL A 41 -24.40 -65.19 -40.92
C VAL A 41 -24.31 -65.27 -39.40
N SER A 42 -25.40 -65.63 -38.75
CA SER A 42 -25.41 -65.95 -37.32
C SER A 42 -24.91 -67.37 -37.08
N PHE A 43 -24.13 -67.57 -36.03
CA PHE A 43 -24.06 -68.86 -35.35
C PHE A 43 -24.28 -68.66 -33.87
N ALA A 44 -25.38 -69.22 -33.36
CA ALA A 44 -25.58 -69.42 -31.94
C ALA A 44 -25.00 -70.80 -31.58
N GLN A 45 -24.36 -70.90 -30.41
CA GLN A 45 -24.30 -72.17 -29.71
C GLN A 45 -24.42 -71.92 -28.22
N GLU A 46 -25.38 -72.60 -27.63
CA GLU A 46 -25.84 -72.51 -26.25
C GLU A 46 -25.40 -73.77 -25.52
N HIS A 47 -25.07 -73.72 -24.23
CA HIS A 47 -25.29 -74.82 -23.28
C HIS A 47 -25.01 -74.37 -21.82
N GLU A 48 -26.12 -74.18 -21.10
CA GLU A 48 -26.37 -74.55 -19.70
C GLU A 48 -25.56 -73.99 -18.51
N HIS A 49 -26.32 -73.78 -17.43
CA HIS A 49 -25.84 -73.49 -16.08
C HIS A 49 -25.53 -74.78 -15.32
N THR A 50 -24.65 -74.69 -14.30
CA THR A 50 -24.94 -75.01 -12.87
C THR A 50 -23.79 -75.73 -12.17
N ALA A 51 -23.14 -75.06 -11.22
CA ALA A 51 -22.79 -75.59 -9.90
C ALA A 51 -22.11 -74.50 -9.05
N GLN A 52 -22.52 -74.35 -7.80
CA GLN A 52 -21.76 -73.59 -6.79
C GLN A 52 -20.91 -74.57 -5.98
N GLN A 53 -19.68 -74.19 -5.61
CA GLN A 53 -19.24 -74.38 -4.23
C GLN A 53 -18.10 -73.40 -3.87
N GLN A 54 -17.95 -73.13 -2.58
CA GLN A 54 -17.04 -72.08 -2.08
C GLN A 54 -15.58 -72.55 -1.99
N ASN A 55 -14.68 -71.58 -1.89
CA ASN A 55 -13.63 -71.66 -0.88
C ASN A 55 -13.28 -70.26 -0.38
N GLU A 56 -13.00 -70.13 0.92
CA GLU A 56 -12.78 -68.85 1.57
C GLU A 56 -11.29 -68.46 1.67
N VAL A 57 -11.04 -67.15 1.60
CA VAL A 57 -9.97 -66.38 2.23
C VAL A 57 -8.58 -67.02 2.39
N SER A 58 -7.59 -66.40 1.74
CA SER A 58 -6.34 -66.07 2.44
C SER A 58 -5.94 -64.63 2.12
N SER A 59 -5.78 -63.81 3.15
CA SER A 59 -5.38 -62.40 3.05
C SER A 59 -3.86 -62.26 3.17
N SER A 60 -3.25 -61.46 2.29
CA SER A 60 -1.87 -61.02 2.43
C SER A 60 -1.83 -59.50 2.44
N ASP A 61 -1.53 -58.91 3.60
CA ASP A 61 -1.45 -57.46 3.77
C ASP A 61 -0.20 -56.91 3.08
N GLY A 62 -0.38 -56.40 1.86
CA GLY A 62 0.57 -55.53 1.18
C GLY A 62 0.03 -54.11 1.14
N GLU A 63 0.66 -53.18 1.86
CA GLU A 63 0.20 -51.79 1.99
C GLU A 63 0.40 -51.03 0.67
N SER A 64 -0.58 -51.14 -0.23
CA SER A 64 -0.59 -50.45 -1.51
C SER A 64 -0.97 -48.98 -1.34
N ALA A 65 -0.23 -48.09 -2.02
CA ALA A 65 -0.48 -46.65 -1.99
C ALA A 65 -1.88 -46.36 -2.56
N ARG A 66 -2.78 -45.82 -1.71
CA ARG A 66 -4.16 -45.51 -2.09
C ARG A 66 -4.17 -44.47 -3.22
N GLU A 67 -4.71 -44.85 -4.38
CA GLU A 67 -4.80 -43.98 -5.54
C GLU A 67 -5.77 -42.82 -5.24
N ILE A 68 -5.29 -41.58 -5.36
CA ILE A 68 -6.10 -40.38 -5.12
C ILE A 68 -6.61 -39.86 -6.46
N TRP A 69 -7.89 -39.52 -6.52
CA TRP A 69 -8.57 -39.02 -7.72
C TRP A 69 -8.95 -37.55 -7.55
N THR A 70 -8.75 -36.73 -8.58
CA THR A 70 -8.91 -35.26 -8.52
C THR A 70 -9.57 -34.67 -9.77
N CYS A 71 -10.00 -33.41 -9.72
CA CYS A 71 -10.66 -32.74 -10.84
C CYS A 71 -9.75 -31.71 -11.51
N SER A 72 -9.64 -31.77 -12.84
CA SER A 72 -8.83 -30.84 -13.65
C SER A 72 -9.21 -29.36 -13.50
N MET A 73 -10.45 -29.04 -13.12
CA MET A 73 -10.89 -27.66 -12.81
C MET A 73 -10.97 -27.35 -11.32
N HIS A 74 -10.96 -28.37 -10.45
CA HIS A 74 -11.06 -28.21 -9.00
C HIS A 74 -10.04 -29.11 -8.29
N PRO A 75 -8.73 -28.82 -8.36
CA PRO A 75 -7.67 -29.69 -7.84
C PRO A 75 -7.71 -29.85 -6.30
N GLN A 76 -8.47 -28.97 -5.64
CA GLN A 76 -8.88 -29.13 -4.24
C GLN A 76 -9.60 -30.45 -3.94
N ILE A 77 -10.40 -30.96 -4.87
CA ILE A 77 -11.14 -32.21 -4.69
C ILE A 77 -10.16 -33.37 -4.78
N ARG A 78 -10.11 -34.16 -3.70
CA ARG A 78 -9.30 -35.37 -3.58
C ARG A 78 -10.14 -36.46 -2.94
N LEU A 79 -10.41 -37.50 -3.71
CA LEU A 79 -11.23 -38.64 -3.30
C LEU A 79 -10.44 -39.94 -3.47
N PRO A 80 -10.64 -40.96 -2.61
CA PRO A 80 -9.88 -42.21 -2.67
C PRO A 80 -10.34 -43.17 -3.78
N ASN A 81 -11.34 -42.78 -4.56
CA ASN A 81 -12.00 -43.59 -5.58
C ASN A 81 -12.30 -42.73 -6.83
N PRO A 82 -12.39 -43.34 -8.02
CA PRO A 82 -12.97 -42.68 -9.20
C PRO A 82 -14.42 -42.26 -8.94
N GLY A 83 -14.86 -41.19 -9.62
CA GLY A 83 -16.18 -40.60 -9.45
C GLY A 83 -16.31 -39.28 -10.19
N LYS A 84 -17.30 -38.46 -9.80
CA LYS A 84 -17.50 -37.11 -10.35
C LYS A 84 -17.13 -36.04 -9.34
N CYS A 85 -16.61 -34.91 -9.84
CA CYS A 85 -16.29 -33.74 -9.04
C CYS A 85 -17.57 -33.10 -8.47
N PRO A 86 -17.74 -32.97 -7.14
CA PRO A 86 -18.96 -32.43 -6.55
C PRO A 86 -19.20 -30.96 -6.89
N ILE A 87 -18.17 -30.21 -7.29
CA ILE A 87 -18.29 -28.78 -7.66
C ILE A 87 -18.71 -28.59 -9.14
N CYS A 88 -18.42 -29.52 -10.06
CA CYS A 88 -18.62 -29.28 -11.50
C CYS A 88 -19.07 -30.49 -12.35
N GLY A 89 -19.37 -31.64 -11.76
CA GLY A 89 -19.95 -32.81 -12.45
C GLY A 89 -19.05 -33.54 -13.46
N MET A 90 -17.86 -32.99 -13.79
CA MET A 90 -16.84 -33.66 -14.59
C MET A 90 -16.28 -34.87 -13.86
N ASP A 91 -15.89 -35.89 -14.61
CA ASP A 91 -15.26 -37.10 -14.07
C ASP A 91 -13.87 -36.77 -13.50
N LEU A 92 -13.53 -37.44 -12.39
CA LEU A 92 -12.24 -37.31 -11.72
C LEU A 92 -11.17 -38.08 -12.51
N ILE A 93 -9.96 -37.55 -12.54
CA ILE A 93 -8.78 -38.18 -13.11
C ILE A 93 -7.87 -38.74 -11.99
N PRO A 94 -7.17 -39.86 -12.21
CA PRO A 94 -6.27 -40.40 -11.20
C PRO A 94 -5.05 -39.50 -11.07
N LEU A 95 -4.81 -38.98 -9.87
CA LEU A 95 -3.59 -38.27 -9.52
C LEU A 95 -2.47 -39.29 -9.34
N LYS A 96 -1.88 -39.73 -10.47
CA LYS A 96 -0.68 -40.55 -10.46
C LYS A 96 0.39 -39.87 -9.61
N GLN A 97 0.71 -40.49 -8.47
CA GLN A 97 2.01 -40.30 -7.85
C GLN A 97 3.04 -40.94 -8.78
N GLU A 98 3.55 -40.17 -9.75
CA GLU A 98 4.75 -40.56 -10.46
C GLU A 98 5.89 -40.58 -9.44
N GLY A 99 6.25 -41.80 -8.99
CA GLY A 99 7.43 -42.08 -8.20
C GLY A 99 8.68 -41.82 -9.04
N GLY A 100 8.98 -40.53 -9.26
CA GLY A 100 10.13 -40.08 -10.04
C GLY A 100 11.41 -40.67 -9.45
N ALA A 101 12.19 -41.36 -10.29
CA ALA A 101 13.43 -42.03 -9.89
C ALA A 101 14.46 -40.99 -9.42
N GLY A 102 14.44 -40.69 -8.12
CA GLY A 102 15.16 -39.60 -7.49
C GLY A 102 14.64 -39.27 -6.09
N ALA A 103 14.05 -40.26 -5.40
CA ALA A 103 13.35 -40.10 -4.13
C ALA A 103 14.30 -39.91 -2.91
N GLY A 104 15.06 -38.82 -2.92
CA GLY A 104 15.42 -38.19 -1.65
C GLY A 104 14.15 -37.61 -1.02
N ALA A 105 13.97 -37.80 0.30
CA ALA A 105 12.79 -37.32 1.01
C ALA A 105 12.52 -35.83 0.74
N ALA A 106 11.26 -35.47 0.55
CA ALA A 106 10.86 -34.08 0.31
C ALA A 106 11.34 -33.20 1.48
N ARG A 107 11.98 -32.08 1.14
CA ARG A 107 12.59 -31.18 2.12
C ARG A 107 11.65 -30.06 2.55
N SER A 108 10.57 -29.82 1.80
CA SER A 108 9.69 -28.68 1.99
C SER A 108 8.26 -28.99 1.53
N MET A 109 7.27 -28.41 2.22
CA MET A 109 5.87 -28.52 1.78
C MET A 109 5.63 -27.85 0.42
N ARG A 110 6.47 -26.87 0.06
CA ARG A 110 6.45 -26.13 -1.22
C ARG A 110 7.37 -26.73 -2.30
N GLU A 111 7.76 -27.99 -2.17
CA GLU A 111 8.58 -28.69 -3.17
C GLU A 111 7.77 -29.22 -4.36
N VAL A 112 8.27 -29.04 -5.59
CA VAL A 112 7.71 -29.60 -6.84
C VAL A 112 8.80 -30.22 -7.71
N THR A 113 8.51 -31.39 -8.26
CA THR A 113 9.40 -32.11 -9.19
C THR A 113 8.81 -32.06 -10.60
N LEU A 114 9.60 -31.62 -11.58
CA LEU A 114 9.27 -31.70 -13.00
C LEU A 114 10.09 -32.80 -13.67
N SER A 115 9.49 -33.49 -14.65
CA SER A 115 10.27 -34.31 -15.59
C SER A 115 11.10 -33.40 -16.52
N PRO A 116 12.24 -33.87 -17.07
CA PRO A 116 13.08 -33.08 -17.99
C PRO A 116 12.36 -32.64 -19.29
N TYR A 117 11.20 -33.23 -19.59
CA TYR A 117 10.31 -32.79 -20.67
C TYR A 117 9.37 -31.67 -20.20
N ALA A 118 8.76 -31.81 -19.02
CA ALA A 118 7.92 -30.78 -18.41
C ALA A 118 8.71 -29.49 -18.12
N GLU A 119 9.96 -29.59 -17.66
CA GLU A 119 10.87 -28.46 -17.46
C GLU A 119 11.13 -27.67 -18.75
N LYS A 120 11.37 -28.38 -19.87
CA LYS A 120 11.57 -27.78 -21.19
C LYS A 120 10.30 -27.15 -21.75
N LEU A 121 9.14 -27.79 -21.59
CA LEU A 121 7.83 -27.20 -21.95
C LEU A 121 7.45 -26.01 -21.05
N ALA A 122 7.85 -26.04 -19.79
CA ALA A 122 7.71 -24.91 -18.90
C ALA A 122 8.61 -23.74 -19.34
N ALA A 123 9.72 -24.03 -20.03
CA ALA A 123 10.78 -23.10 -20.41
C ALA A 123 11.38 -22.42 -19.18
N ILE A 124 11.71 -23.25 -18.17
CA ILE A 124 12.35 -22.80 -16.94
C ILE A 124 13.71 -22.17 -17.29
N GLN A 125 13.99 -21.01 -16.69
CA GLN A 125 15.32 -20.41 -16.68
C GLN A 125 15.64 -20.00 -15.24
N VAL A 126 16.84 -20.34 -14.77
CA VAL A 126 17.36 -19.97 -13.46
C VAL A 126 18.50 -18.96 -13.59
N GLN A 127 18.71 -18.15 -12.55
CA GLN A 127 19.90 -17.30 -12.39
C GLN A 127 20.37 -17.32 -10.93
N PRO A 128 21.67 -17.13 -10.66
CA PRO A 128 22.16 -17.02 -9.29
C PRO A 128 21.59 -15.78 -8.59
N VAL A 129 21.18 -15.97 -7.33
CA VAL A 129 21.03 -14.88 -6.37
C VAL A 129 22.42 -14.33 -6.06
N ILE A 130 22.64 -13.03 -6.24
CA ILE A 130 23.96 -12.40 -6.12
C ILE A 130 23.93 -11.22 -5.14
N ARG A 131 25.07 -10.95 -4.50
CA ARG A 131 25.29 -9.64 -3.87
C ARG A 131 25.84 -8.67 -4.91
N LYS A 132 25.17 -7.53 -5.10
CA LYS A 132 25.54 -6.54 -6.13
C LYS A 132 25.03 -5.15 -5.74
N PHE A 133 25.89 -4.15 -5.80
CA PHE A 133 25.44 -2.75 -5.83
C PHE A 133 24.65 -2.52 -7.11
N VAL A 134 23.38 -2.15 -6.98
CA VAL A 134 22.51 -1.80 -8.11
C VAL A 134 22.22 -0.31 -8.05
N GLU A 135 22.60 0.40 -9.09
CA GLU A 135 22.19 1.79 -9.29
C GLU A 135 20.70 1.84 -9.69
N THR A 136 19.96 2.76 -9.08
CA THR A 136 18.64 3.17 -9.56
C THR A 136 18.70 4.64 -9.99
N SER A 137 18.00 4.97 -11.08
CA SER A 137 17.98 6.31 -11.67
C SER A 137 16.58 6.92 -11.54
N VAL A 138 16.37 7.79 -10.55
CA VAL A 138 15.13 8.56 -10.43
C VAL A 138 15.19 9.72 -11.41
N ARG A 139 14.25 9.75 -12.36
CA ARG A 139 14.11 10.83 -13.35
C ARG A 139 13.07 11.81 -12.86
N MET A 140 13.49 13.03 -12.57
CA MET A 140 12.61 14.13 -12.17
C MET A 140 12.55 15.18 -13.28
N VAL A 141 11.44 15.90 -13.34
CA VAL A 141 11.28 17.11 -14.16
C VAL A 141 11.00 18.30 -13.25
N GLY A 142 11.24 19.51 -13.72
CA GLY A 142 10.97 20.70 -12.93
C GLY A 142 11.45 21.98 -13.61
N LYS A 143 11.75 23.00 -12.81
CA LYS A 143 12.25 24.28 -13.31
C LYS A 143 13.27 24.97 -12.40
N VAL A 144 14.12 25.79 -13.02
CA VAL A 144 14.95 26.77 -12.32
C VAL A 144 14.06 27.85 -11.71
N THR A 145 14.40 28.35 -10.54
CA THR A 145 13.72 29.46 -9.87
C THR A 145 14.70 30.25 -9.00
N TYR A 146 14.23 31.37 -8.46
CA TYR A 146 15.03 32.26 -7.59
C TYR A 146 15.41 31.55 -6.29
N ASP A 147 16.59 31.84 -5.77
CA ASP A 147 16.87 31.57 -4.35
C ASP A 147 16.12 32.62 -3.52
N GLU A 148 15.04 32.23 -2.85
CA GLU A 148 14.18 33.16 -2.10
C GLU A 148 14.89 33.76 -0.88
N THR A 149 16.02 33.19 -0.43
CA THR A 149 16.88 33.79 0.61
C THR A 149 17.86 34.84 0.06
N ARG A 150 17.99 34.93 -1.27
CA ARG A 150 18.79 35.92 -2.02
C ARG A 150 17.94 37.00 -2.71
N VAL A 151 16.69 37.17 -2.27
CA VAL A 151 15.77 38.21 -2.77
C VAL A 151 15.70 39.36 -1.78
N ALA A 152 15.80 40.60 -2.28
CA ALA A 152 15.55 41.82 -1.50
C ALA A 152 14.47 42.67 -2.19
N THR A 153 13.52 43.16 -1.39
CA THR A 153 12.44 44.05 -1.86
C THR A 153 12.74 45.48 -1.43
N ILE A 154 12.63 46.42 -2.36
CA ILE A 154 12.68 47.86 -2.08
C ILE A 154 11.27 48.35 -1.89
N THR A 155 10.98 48.91 -0.71
CA THR A 155 9.72 49.58 -0.38
C THR A 155 9.95 51.07 -0.13
N ALA A 156 8.91 51.88 -0.27
CA ALA A 156 8.93 53.25 0.21
C ALA A 156 8.93 53.28 1.75
N TRP A 157 9.93 53.91 2.36
CA TRP A 157 9.96 54.11 3.82
C TRP A 157 9.22 55.40 4.23
N VAL A 158 9.19 56.41 3.37
CA VAL A 158 8.47 57.68 3.55
C VAL A 158 7.42 57.81 2.45
N PRO A 159 6.22 58.37 2.70
CA PRO A 159 5.32 58.78 1.63
C PRO A 159 5.98 59.83 0.72
N GLY A 160 5.59 59.82 -0.56
CA GLY A 160 6.21 60.69 -1.56
C GLY A 160 5.85 60.34 -2.99
N ARG A 161 6.41 61.07 -3.95
CA ARG A 161 6.24 60.85 -5.40
C ARG A 161 7.52 60.33 -6.02
N LEU A 162 7.41 59.32 -6.89
CA LEU A 162 8.53 58.69 -7.58
C LEU A 162 8.95 59.55 -8.78
N ASP A 163 9.63 60.68 -8.53
CA ASP A 163 9.93 61.71 -9.52
C ASP A 163 10.91 61.28 -10.62
N LYS A 164 11.80 60.31 -10.35
CA LYS A 164 12.60 59.67 -11.40
C LYS A 164 13.01 58.25 -11.04
N MET A 165 12.69 57.27 -11.88
CA MET A 165 13.21 55.91 -11.79
C MET A 165 14.55 55.81 -12.52
N TYR A 166 15.61 55.37 -11.83
CA TYR A 166 16.91 55.11 -12.46
C TYR A 166 16.97 53.73 -13.13
N VAL A 167 16.04 52.84 -12.79
CA VAL A 167 15.86 51.53 -13.43
C VAL A 167 14.42 51.39 -13.90
N ASP A 168 14.20 51.56 -15.20
CA ASP A 168 12.89 51.70 -15.82
C ASP A 168 12.26 50.38 -16.28
N PHE A 169 13.04 49.29 -16.40
CA PHE A 169 12.56 47.95 -16.79
C PHE A 169 13.17 46.81 -15.95
N THR A 170 12.53 45.63 -15.99
CA THR A 170 13.00 44.41 -15.32
C THR A 170 14.06 43.68 -16.15
N GLY A 171 14.92 42.90 -15.50
CA GLY A 171 16.07 42.23 -16.11
C GLY A 171 17.36 43.07 -16.08
N VAL A 172 17.31 44.34 -15.69
CA VAL A 172 18.49 45.16 -15.42
C VAL A 172 19.28 44.58 -14.25
N ARG A 173 20.61 44.46 -14.43
CA ARG A 173 21.55 44.07 -13.38
C ARG A 173 22.06 45.31 -12.65
N VAL A 174 21.99 45.27 -11.33
CA VAL A 174 22.41 46.36 -10.42
C VAL A 174 23.42 45.84 -9.41
N LYS A 175 24.28 46.74 -8.91
CA LYS A 175 25.19 46.50 -7.78
C LYS A 175 24.60 47.10 -6.52
N GLN A 176 24.98 46.57 -5.37
CA GLN A 176 24.69 47.17 -4.07
C GLN A 176 25.21 48.63 -4.04
N GLY A 177 24.34 49.57 -3.66
CA GLY A 177 24.63 51.00 -3.67
C GLY A 177 24.31 51.74 -4.97
N ASP A 178 23.94 51.06 -6.07
CA ASP A 178 23.49 51.74 -7.29
C ASP A 178 22.18 52.53 -7.02
N PRO A 179 21.98 53.71 -7.63
CA PRO A 179 20.76 54.50 -7.46
C PRO A 179 19.57 53.83 -8.16
N MET A 180 18.45 53.68 -7.46
CA MET A 180 17.26 52.96 -7.95
C MET A 180 16.09 53.91 -8.25
N VAL A 181 15.77 54.83 -7.35
CA VAL A 181 14.71 55.83 -7.57
C VAL A 181 14.98 57.11 -6.80
N TYR A 182 14.64 58.25 -7.42
CA TYR A 182 14.61 59.57 -6.83
C TYR A 182 13.17 59.85 -6.35
N LEU A 183 13.00 60.02 -5.03
CA LEU A 183 11.71 60.19 -4.37
C LEU A 183 11.60 61.63 -3.85
N TYR A 184 10.59 62.36 -4.30
CA TYR A 184 10.14 63.61 -3.68
C TYR A 184 9.28 63.29 -2.43
N SER A 185 9.53 63.93 -1.30
CA SER A 185 8.74 63.77 -0.07
C SER A 185 8.63 65.08 0.71
N PRO A 186 7.41 65.64 0.89
CA PRO A 186 7.18 66.78 1.78
C PRO A 186 7.56 66.49 3.25
N GLU A 187 7.25 65.29 3.73
CA GLU A 187 7.47 64.88 5.13
C GLU A 187 8.97 64.86 5.47
N LEU A 188 9.79 64.45 4.50
CA LEU A 188 11.25 64.46 4.60
C LEU A 188 11.81 65.86 4.88
N ILE A 189 11.22 66.92 4.30
CA ILE A 189 11.63 68.31 4.55
C ILE A 189 11.49 68.63 6.04
N THR A 190 10.33 68.30 6.62
CA THR A 190 10.02 68.54 8.03
C THR A 190 11.00 67.81 8.95
N ALA A 191 11.26 66.52 8.72
CA ALA A 191 12.19 65.75 9.55
C ALA A 191 13.66 66.23 9.41
N GLN A 192 14.08 66.67 8.22
CA GLN A 192 15.39 67.32 8.06
C GLN A 192 15.45 68.68 8.78
N GLN A 193 14.38 69.47 8.78
CA GLN A 193 14.29 70.73 9.53
C GLN A 193 14.34 70.51 11.05
N GLU A 194 13.65 69.49 11.56
CA GLU A 194 13.72 69.07 12.97
C GLU A 194 15.17 68.78 13.39
N LEU A 195 15.89 67.93 12.64
CA LEU A 195 17.28 67.60 12.93
C LEU A 195 18.18 68.84 12.89
N LEU A 196 18.05 69.68 11.86
CA LEU A 196 18.83 70.91 11.71
C LEU A 196 18.50 71.95 12.79
N GLN A 197 17.30 71.95 13.35
CA GLN A 197 16.95 72.78 14.51
C GLN A 197 17.52 72.20 15.81
N ALA A 198 17.40 70.89 16.04
CA ALA A 198 17.96 70.22 17.21
C ALA A 198 19.48 70.42 17.31
N ILE A 199 20.20 70.30 16.18
CA ILE A 199 21.66 70.53 16.12
C ILE A 199 22.00 71.98 16.43
N ARG A 200 21.25 72.96 15.91
CA ARG A 200 21.46 74.39 16.23
C ARG A 200 21.20 74.69 17.71
N THR A 201 20.13 74.15 18.29
CA THR A 201 19.87 74.26 19.74
C THR A 201 21.00 73.63 20.55
N SER A 202 21.48 72.43 20.17
CA SER A 202 22.59 71.75 20.86
C SER A 202 23.94 72.46 20.71
N GLY A 203 24.17 73.18 19.60
CA GLY A 203 25.40 73.98 19.38
C GLY A 203 25.39 75.33 20.10
N ASN A 204 24.21 75.93 20.27
CA ASN A 204 24.04 77.19 21.00
C ASN A 204 24.16 77.03 22.53
N LEU A 205 24.07 75.79 23.05
CA LEU A 205 24.34 75.47 24.45
C LEU A 205 25.86 75.49 24.73
N GLY A 206 26.39 76.69 24.98
CA GLY A 206 27.78 76.90 25.38
C GLY A 206 28.16 76.18 26.68
N GLN A 207 29.46 76.20 27.02
CA GLN A 207 30.03 75.43 28.13
C GLN A 207 29.29 75.63 29.48
N SER A 208 28.77 76.84 29.72
CA SER A 208 28.05 77.24 30.94
C SER A 208 26.65 76.66 31.13
N GLY A 209 26.11 75.88 30.19
CA GLY A 209 24.80 75.22 30.35
C GLY A 209 24.83 74.10 31.41
N LEU A 210 23.71 73.86 32.10
CA LEU A 210 23.56 72.67 32.95
C LEU A 210 23.72 71.39 32.12
N ASP A 211 24.39 70.38 32.68
CA ASP A 211 24.68 69.15 31.93
C ASP A 211 23.41 68.37 31.58
N SER A 212 22.37 68.40 32.42
CA SER A 212 21.04 67.85 32.11
C SER A 212 20.39 68.48 30.87
N ILE A 213 20.67 69.77 30.59
CA ILE A 213 20.19 70.47 29.39
C ILE A 213 21.02 70.05 28.17
N LYS A 214 22.35 69.92 28.32
CA LYS A 214 23.23 69.38 27.28
C LYS A 214 22.88 67.92 26.92
N ASP A 215 22.47 67.12 27.90
CA ASP A 215 22.05 65.73 27.71
C ASP A 215 20.69 65.64 27.01
N SER A 216 19.72 66.46 27.42
CA SER A 216 18.41 66.55 26.76
C SER A 216 18.56 66.99 25.29
N ALA A 217 19.40 67.99 25.00
CA ALA A 217 19.68 68.44 23.63
C ALA A 217 20.39 67.35 22.79
N ARG A 218 21.37 66.64 23.37
CA ARG A 218 22.02 65.48 22.71
C ARG A 218 21.03 64.35 22.43
N ALA A 219 20.14 64.04 23.37
CA ALA A 219 19.07 63.06 23.19
C ALA A 219 18.11 63.46 22.07
N THR A 220 17.77 64.74 21.95
CA THR A 220 16.91 65.27 20.88
C THR A 220 17.58 65.14 19.51
N VAL A 221 18.85 65.52 19.39
CA VAL A 221 19.64 65.34 18.15
C VAL A 221 19.71 63.87 17.75
N ASN A 222 19.91 62.96 18.71
CA ASN A 222 19.96 61.52 18.45
C ASN A 222 18.58 60.98 18.01
N ALA A 223 17.49 61.43 18.63
CA ALA A 223 16.13 61.06 18.22
C ALA A 223 15.79 61.55 16.80
N SER A 224 16.20 62.77 16.43
CA SER A 224 16.00 63.28 15.06
C SER A 224 16.88 62.56 14.03
N ARG A 225 18.11 62.14 14.37
CA ARG A 225 18.92 61.26 13.50
C ARG A 225 18.24 59.90 13.32
N GLU A 226 17.78 59.29 14.42
CA GLU A 226 17.12 57.98 14.39
C GLU A 226 15.81 58.01 13.59
N LYS A 227 15.02 59.09 13.68
CA LYS A 227 13.84 59.31 12.83
C LYS A 227 14.18 59.23 11.34
N LEU A 228 15.24 59.89 10.89
CA LEU A 228 15.69 59.82 9.50
C LEU A 228 16.23 58.42 9.12
N ARG A 229 16.93 57.75 10.05
CA ARG A 229 17.44 56.38 9.83
C ARG A 229 16.30 55.36 9.68
N LEU A 230 15.25 55.46 10.49
CA LEU A 230 14.03 54.65 10.39
C LEU A 230 13.22 54.98 9.13
N TRP A 231 13.38 56.18 8.58
CA TRP A 231 12.85 56.62 7.28
C TRP A 231 13.74 56.21 6.09
N GLY A 232 14.72 55.33 6.31
CA GLY A 232 15.52 54.71 5.26
C GLY A 232 16.70 55.53 4.74
N LEU A 233 17.02 56.66 5.37
CA LEU A 233 18.27 57.36 5.07
C LEU A 233 19.46 56.60 5.69
N ASP A 234 20.51 56.38 4.90
CA ASP A 234 21.77 55.88 5.44
C ASP A 234 22.56 56.97 6.21
N ASN A 235 23.56 56.56 6.98
CA ASN A 235 24.34 57.48 7.81
C ASN A 235 25.10 58.55 7.00
N ALA A 236 25.52 58.25 5.77
CA ALA A 236 26.18 59.23 4.89
C ALA A 236 25.17 60.23 4.31
N GLN A 237 23.95 59.79 4.01
CA GLN A 237 22.83 60.68 3.65
C GLN A 237 22.46 61.60 4.81
N ILE A 238 22.36 61.08 6.05
CA ILE A 238 22.06 61.87 7.25
C ILE A 238 23.16 62.93 7.49
N GLU A 239 24.43 62.55 7.50
CA GLU A 239 25.52 63.54 7.67
C GLU A 239 25.65 64.49 6.46
N ALA A 240 25.19 64.10 5.28
CA ALA A 240 25.04 65.02 4.15
C ALA A 240 23.89 66.03 4.33
N VAL A 241 22.85 65.74 5.13
CA VAL A 241 21.88 66.75 5.60
C VAL A 241 22.59 67.73 6.54
N VAL A 242 23.28 67.20 7.56
CA VAL A 242 23.95 68.00 8.59
C VAL A 242 24.99 68.95 7.98
N LYS A 243 25.90 68.42 7.16
CA LYS A 243 26.96 69.19 6.47
C LYS A 243 26.41 70.24 5.49
N ARG A 244 25.22 70.00 4.92
CA ARG A 244 24.54 70.91 3.98
C ARG A 244 23.83 72.06 4.68
N GLY A 245 23.45 71.91 5.95
CA GLY A 245 22.80 72.96 6.75
C GLY A 245 21.37 73.36 6.32
N ARG A 246 20.83 72.76 5.25
CA ARG A 246 19.48 73.02 4.73
C ARG A 246 18.80 71.71 4.29
N PRO A 247 17.46 71.59 4.45
CA PRO A 247 16.73 70.40 4.05
C PRO A 247 16.76 70.18 2.53
N THR A 248 16.47 68.94 2.11
CA THR A 248 16.03 68.59 0.75
C THR A 248 14.61 68.04 0.77
N ASP A 249 13.90 68.31 -0.30
CA ASP A 249 12.60 67.77 -0.70
C ASP A 249 12.71 66.39 -1.36
N HIS A 250 13.92 65.99 -1.78
CA HIS A 250 14.19 64.70 -2.40
C HIS A 250 15.19 63.83 -1.61
N MET A 251 15.07 62.51 -1.80
CA MET A 251 16.07 61.49 -1.46
C MET A 251 16.31 60.53 -2.65
N THR A 252 17.43 59.82 -2.64
CA THR A 252 17.69 58.70 -3.57
C THR A 252 17.69 57.39 -2.81
N ILE A 253 16.80 56.47 -3.19
CA ILE A 253 16.80 55.09 -2.69
C ILE A 253 17.80 54.28 -3.51
N MET A 254 18.68 53.55 -2.82
CA MET A 254 19.77 52.76 -3.40
C MET A 254 19.44 51.26 -3.40
N ALA A 255 20.16 50.48 -4.22
CA ALA A 255 20.04 49.03 -4.25
C ALA A 255 20.61 48.38 -2.96
N PRO A 256 19.82 47.63 -2.17
CA PRO A 256 20.29 47.01 -0.92
C PRO A 256 21.23 45.81 -1.15
N ILE A 257 21.16 45.17 -2.32
CA ILE A 257 22.01 44.05 -2.74
C ILE A 257 22.43 44.21 -4.21
N SER A 258 23.50 43.53 -4.60
CA SER A 258 23.81 43.29 -6.02
C SER A 258 22.92 42.18 -6.57
N GLY A 259 22.39 42.32 -7.78
CA GLY A 259 21.49 41.33 -8.36
C GLY A 259 20.85 41.77 -9.67
N VAL A 260 19.70 41.19 -10.00
CA VAL A 260 18.86 41.54 -11.16
C VAL A 260 17.48 41.98 -10.67
N VAL A 261 16.93 43.05 -11.24
CA VAL A 261 15.57 43.53 -10.94
C VAL A 261 14.55 42.57 -11.56
N ILE A 262 13.90 41.75 -10.73
CA ILE A 262 12.92 40.74 -11.17
C ILE A 262 11.49 41.28 -11.21
N ARG A 263 11.18 42.34 -10.45
CA ARG A 263 9.92 43.08 -10.52
C ARG A 263 10.17 44.58 -10.35
N LYS A 264 9.31 45.37 -11.01
CA LYS A 264 9.23 46.83 -10.88
C LYS A 264 7.76 47.20 -10.65
N GLU A 265 7.37 47.28 -9.39
CA GLU A 265 6.04 47.67 -8.94
C GLU A 265 5.83 49.20 -8.97
N GLY A 266 6.92 49.99 -8.88
CA GLY A 266 6.90 51.44 -8.96
C GLY A 266 6.67 51.98 -10.38
N LEU A 267 6.01 53.15 -10.47
CA LEU A 267 5.79 53.90 -11.70
C LEU A 267 6.27 55.35 -11.50
N GLU A 268 6.95 55.91 -12.50
CA GLU A 268 7.42 57.30 -12.46
C GLU A 268 6.24 58.28 -12.43
N GLY A 269 6.36 59.34 -11.63
CA GLY A 269 5.29 60.30 -11.35
C GLY A 269 4.20 59.81 -10.38
N ALA A 270 4.16 58.54 -10.00
CA ALA A 270 3.18 58.02 -9.06
C ALA A 270 3.50 58.38 -7.60
N TYR A 271 2.45 58.60 -6.80
CA TYR A 271 2.56 58.75 -5.35
C TYR A 271 2.53 57.38 -4.65
N VAL A 272 3.46 57.17 -3.72
CA VAL A 272 3.60 55.98 -2.87
C VAL A 272 3.37 56.31 -1.39
N LYS A 273 3.01 55.30 -0.61
CA LYS A 273 2.85 55.37 0.85
C LYS A 273 3.95 54.53 1.49
N THR A 274 4.26 54.76 2.78
CA THR A 274 5.15 53.87 3.54
C THR A 274 4.66 52.42 3.43
N GLY A 275 5.56 51.51 3.04
CA GLY A 275 5.27 50.09 2.79
C GLY A 275 4.90 49.74 1.34
N SER A 276 4.66 50.71 0.45
CA SER A 276 4.47 50.43 -0.99
C SER A 276 5.72 49.79 -1.60
N LEU A 277 5.57 48.68 -2.32
CA LEU A 277 6.67 48.07 -3.09
C LEU A 277 7.04 48.96 -4.29
N ILE A 278 8.34 49.03 -4.59
CA ILE A 278 8.90 49.78 -5.73
C ILE A 278 9.65 48.84 -6.68
N TYR A 279 10.50 47.97 -6.12
CA TYR A 279 11.27 46.98 -6.86
C TYR A 279 11.41 45.68 -6.07
N THR A 280 11.67 44.58 -6.79
CA THR A 280 12.23 43.36 -6.21
C THR A 280 13.50 42.97 -6.96
N ILE A 281 14.61 42.77 -6.23
CA ILE A 281 15.93 42.38 -6.74
C ILE A 281 16.23 40.95 -6.29
N ALA A 282 16.80 40.12 -7.16
CA ALA A 282 17.31 38.79 -6.82
C ALA A 282 18.78 38.64 -7.24
N ASP A 283 19.63 38.14 -6.36
CA ASP A 283 20.94 37.63 -6.77
C ASP A 283 20.79 36.25 -7.43
N LEU A 284 21.16 36.16 -8.71
CA LEU A 284 21.05 34.94 -9.53
C LEU A 284 22.36 34.14 -9.61
N SER A 285 23.40 34.49 -8.83
CA SER A 285 24.68 33.77 -8.79
C SER A 285 24.57 32.35 -8.23
N GLN A 286 23.54 32.10 -7.43
CA GLN A 286 23.00 30.78 -7.10
C GLN A 286 21.51 30.77 -7.42
N VAL A 287 20.98 29.62 -7.81
CA VAL A 287 19.57 29.43 -8.13
C VAL A 287 19.06 28.15 -7.48
N TRP A 288 17.76 28.07 -7.27
CA TRP A 288 17.10 26.84 -6.88
C TRP A 288 16.59 26.10 -8.11
N VAL A 289 16.65 24.78 -8.10
CA VAL A 289 15.89 23.95 -9.03
C VAL A 289 14.80 23.27 -8.22
N LYS A 290 13.53 23.60 -8.50
CA LYS A 290 12.39 22.91 -7.91
C LYS A 290 11.99 21.79 -8.87
N LEU A 291 12.27 20.56 -8.44
CA LEU A 291 11.98 19.31 -9.14
C LEU A 291 10.74 18.64 -8.55
N ASP A 292 10.08 17.85 -9.37
CA ASP A 292 8.90 17.07 -9.03
C ASP A 292 9.29 15.59 -8.94
N ALA A 293 9.20 15.01 -7.75
CA ALA A 293 9.41 13.58 -7.51
C ALA A 293 8.08 12.90 -7.20
N TYR A 294 7.80 11.74 -7.82
CA TYR A 294 6.60 10.97 -7.56
C TYR A 294 6.61 10.33 -6.17
N GLU A 295 5.43 10.09 -5.61
CA GLU A 295 5.21 9.40 -4.33
C GLU A 295 5.97 8.05 -4.23
N SER A 296 6.09 7.32 -5.34
CA SER A 296 6.87 6.06 -5.45
C SER A 296 8.38 6.22 -5.30
N ASP A 297 8.91 7.39 -5.64
CA ASP A 297 10.34 7.60 -5.87
C ASP A 297 11.03 8.21 -4.63
N LEU A 298 10.25 8.72 -3.68
CA LEU A 298 10.72 9.34 -2.43
C LEU A 298 11.51 8.40 -1.52
N ALA A 299 11.37 7.07 -1.68
CA ALA A 299 12.21 6.10 -0.98
C ALA A 299 13.72 6.31 -1.28
N TRP A 300 14.02 6.77 -2.50
CA TRP A 300 15.39 6.95 -3.03
C TRP A 300 15.97 8.35 -2.77
N VAL A 301 15.12 9.37 -2.65
CA VAL A 301 15.53 10.77 -2.54
C VAL A 301 15.87 11.12 -1.10
N ARG A 302 17.06 11.66 -0.86
CA ARG A 302 17.56 12.10 0.45
C ARG A 302 18.25 13.45 0.36
N GLN A 303 18.15 14.24 1.43
CA GLN A 303 18.88 15.50 1.55
C GLN A 303 20.39 15.27 1.48
N GLY A 304 21.13 16.18 0.85
CA GLY A 304 22.58 16.07 0.64
C GLY A 304 23.01 15.27 -0.59
N GLN A 305 22.10 14.53 -1.26
CA GLN A 305 22.46 13.82 -2.50
C GLN A 305 22.81 14.80 -3.64
N PRO A 306 23.84 14.50 -4.45
CA PRO A 306 24.08 15.20 -5.71
C PRO A 306 23.09 14.73 -6.79
N VAL A 307 22.65 15.67 -7.63
CA VAL A 307 21.73 15.41 -8.75
C VAL A 307 22.29 16.08 -10.00
N GLU A 308 22.47 15.28 -11.05
CA GLU A 308 22.79 15.74 -12.40
C GLU A 308 21.52 16.27 -13.06
N PHE A 309 21.59 17.41 -13.73
CA PHE A 309 20.46 17.93 -14.49
C PHE A 309 20.87 18.70 -15.74
N GLN A 310 19.97 18.72 -16.72
CA GLN A 310 20.12 19.44 -17.99
C GLN A 310 18.92 20.37 -18.17
N THR A 311 19.11 21.47 -18.90
CA THR A 311 18.01 22.35 -19.32
C THR A 311 17.79 22.22 -20.81
N GLU A 312 16.57 22.45 -21.28
CA GLU A 312 16.25 22.32 -22.72
C GLU A 312 16.92 23.43 -23.56
N ALA A 313 17.39 24.51 -22.93
CA ALA A 313 18.20 25.55 -23.56
C ALA A 313 19.68 25.16 -23.72
N TYR A 314 20.18 24.21 -22.94
CA TYR A 314 21.59 23.78 -22.94
C TYR A 314 21.70 22.24 -22.84
N PRO A 315 21.16 21.45 -23.79
CA PRO A 315 21.09 19.99 -23.68
C PRO A 315 22.46 19.28 -23.72
N ALA A 316 23.52 19.96 -24.15
CA ALA A 316 24.89 19.46 -24.13
C ALA A 316 25.64 19.76 -22.82
N GLU A 317 25.09 20.58 -21.93
CA GLU A 317 25.71 20.95 -20.65
C GLU A 317 25.01 20.23 -19.50
N VAL A 318 25.77 19.44 -18.74
CA VAL A 318 25.30 18.86 -17.47
C VAL A 318 25.64 19.82 -16.34
N PHE A 319 24.62 20.23 -15.61
CA PHE A 319 24.72 20.99 -14.38
C PHE A 319 24.54 20.04 -13.19
N THR A 320 25.12 20.41 -12.04
CA THR A 320 24.98 19.65 -10.80
C THR A 320 24.35 20.52 -9.73
N GLY A 321 23.38 19.97 -9.00
CA GLY A 321 22.82 20.59 -7.80
C GLY A 321 22.73 19.58 -6.67
N THR A 322 22.68 20.06 -5.43
CA THR A 322 22.56 19.21 -4.23
C THR A 322 21.15 19.31 -3.65
N VAL A 323 20.53 18.18 -3.29
CA VAL A 323 19.21 18.15 -2.64
C VAL A 323 19.28 18.91 -1.31
N ALA A 324 18.77 20.14 -1.30
CA ALA A 324 18.83 21.04 -0.16
C ALA A 324 17.57 20.97 0.71
N PHE A 325 16.43 20.58 0.15
CA PHE A 325 15.17 20.41 0.86
C PHE A 325 14.23 19.46 0.09
N ILE A 326 13.41 18.72 0.82
CA ILE A 326 12.31 17.89 0.29
C ILE A 326 11.05 18.40 0.99
N ASP A 327 10.03 18.76 0.21
CA ASP A 327 8.79 19.33 0.75
C ASP A 327 8.04 18.29 1.61
N PRO A 328 7.63 18.62 2.86
CA PRO A 328 6.84 17.71 3.68
C PRO A 328 5.41 17.48 3.13
N PHE A 329 4.96 18.25 2.14
CA PHE A 329 3.63 18.14 1.57
C PHE A 329 3.62 17.51 0.17
N LEU A 330 2.77 16.50 -0.01
CA LEU A 330 2.43 15.90 -1.30
C LEU A 330 1.38 16.77 -2.01
N ASP A 331 1.62 17.16 -3.26
CA ASP A 331 0.59 17.77 -4.11
C ASP A 331 -0.48 16.73 -4.47
N PRO A 332 -1.75 16.88 -4.00
CA PRO A 332 -2.79 15.88 -4.21
C PRO A 332 -3.25 15.80 -5.68
N LYS A 333 -2.97 16.82 -6.52
CA LYS A 333 -3.34 16.83 -7.94
C LYS A 333 -2.34 16.09 -8.81
N THR A 334 -1.04 16.25 -8.53
CA THR A 334 0.03 15.63 -9.33
C THR A 334 0.61 14.36 -8.73
N ARG A 335 0.33 14.07 -7.44
CA ARG A 335 1.01 13.03 -6.64
C ARG A 335 2.53 13.18 -6.65
N THR A 336 3.01 14.43 -6.61
CA THR A 336 4.44 14.77 -6.52
C THR A 336 4.75 15.54 -5.25
N VAL A 337 5.96 15.34 -4.74
CA VAL A 337 6.60 16.16 -3.70
C VAL A 337 7.66 17.03 -4.37
N LYS A 338 7.81 18.27 -3.90
CA LYS A 338 8.81 19.20 -4.45
C LYS A 338 10.18 18.94 -3.83
N VAL A 339 11.15 18.58 -4.67
CA VAL A 339 12.55 18.37 -4.30
C VAL A 339 13.33 19.59 -4.75
N ARG A 340 13.87 20.36 -3.80
CA ARG A 340 14.64 21.57 -4.08
C ARG A 340 16.14 21.28 -4.11
N LEU A 341 16.77 21.48 -5.26
CA LEU A 341 18.22 21.53 -5.36
C LEU A 341 18.73 22.97 -5.19
N ASN A 342 19.90 23.12 -4.57
CA ASN A 342 20.72 24.33 -4.71
C ASN A 342 21.70 24.12 -5.87
N ALA A 343 21.77 25.05 -6.82
CA ALA A 343 22.67 24.99 -7.98
C ALA A 343 23.49 26.28 -8.16
N PRO A 344 24.81 26.19 -8.38
CA PRO A 344 25.65 27.35 -8.67
C PRO A 344 25.41 27.87 -10.11
N ASN A 345 25.36 29.19 -10.28
CA ASN A 345 25.09 29.84 -11.56
C ASN A 345 26.03 31.02 -11.85
N PRO A 346 27.37 30.88 -11.69
CA PRO A 346 28.31 32.01 -11.84
C PRO A 346 28.29 32.61 -13.27
N ALA A 347 27.98 31.80 -14.28
CA ALA A 347 27.87 32.23 -15.68
C ALA A 347 26.49 32.83 -16.04
N GLY A 348 25.50 32.79 -15.14
CA GLY A 348 24.14 33.29 -15.41
C GLY A 348 23.35 32.52 -16.48
N LYS A 349 23.78 31.30 -16.86
CA LYS A 349 23.10 30.45 -17.85
C LYS A 349 21.77 29.91 -17.34
N LEU A 350 21.70 29.52 -16.07
CA LEU A 350 20.48 29.03 -15.44
C LEU A 350 19.55 30.21 -15.14
N LYS A 351 18.78 30.61 -16.16
CA LYS A 351 17.72 31.61 -16.01
C LYS A 351 16.52 30.98 -15.28
N PRO A 352 15.88 31.69 -14.34
CA PRO A 352 14.60 31.27 -13.75
C PRO A 352 13.54 30.95 -14.82
N GLU A 353 12.60 30.06 -14.47
CA GLU A 353 11.57 29.49 -15.33
C GLU A 353 12.07 28.62 -16.51
N LEU A 354 13.38 28.38 -16.66
CA LEU A 354 13.87 27.32 -17.56
C LEU A 354 13.43 25.93 -17.06
N PHE A 355 12.89 25.12 -17.98
CA PHE A 355 12.60 23.71 -17.73
C PHE A 355 13.88 22.89 -17.52
N VAL A 356 13.79 21.94 -16.59
CA VAL A 356 14.89 21.07 -16.16
C VAL A 356 14.48 19.60 -16.24
N ARG A 357 15.38 18.78 -16.75
CA ARG A 357 15.33 17.32 -16.70
C ARG A 357 16.48 16.85 -15.82
N ALA A 358 16.17 16.16 -14.74
CA ALA A 358 17.13 15.77 -13.71
C ALA A 358 17.18 14.25 -13.53
N VAL A 359 18.37 13.74 -13.21
CA VAL A 359 18.61 12.32 -12.91
C VAL A 359 19.36 12.22 -11.59
N LEU A 360 18.64 11.80 -10.55
CA LEU A 360 19.26 11.33 -9.32
C LEU A 360 19.69 9.87 -9.55
N LYS A 361 20.99 9.60 -9.46
CA LYS A 361 21.55 8.25 -9.37
C LYS A 361 21.74 7.94 -7.88
N THR A 362 21.32 6.77 -7.42
CA THR A 362 21.67 6.30 -6.08
C THR A 362 21.95 4.80 -6.06
N THR A 363 22.90 4.40 -5.23
CA THR A 363 23.21 3.00 -4.90
C THR A 363 22.62 2.66 -3.53
N LEU A 364 22.60 1.39 -3.17
CA LEU A 364 21.96 0.91 -1.94
C LEU A 364 22.93 0.05 -1.13
N SER A 365 22.92 0.25 0.19
CA SER A 365 23.54 -0.68 1.14
C SER A 365 22.76 -1.99 1.22
N ALA A 366 23.31 -2.99 1.91
CA ALA A 366 22.63 -4.22 2.28
C ALA A 366 21.24 -3.97 2.90
N ASP A 367 21.12 -2.96 3.76
CA ASP A 367 19.91 -2.63 4.52
C ASP A 367 18.88 -1.81 3.70
N GLY A 368 19.08 -1.67 2.38
CA GLY A 368 18.22 -0.86 1.51
C GLY A 368 18.34 0.65 1.70
N THR A 369 19.32 1.12 2.47
CA THR A 369 19.60 2.55 2.68
C THR A 369 20.31 3.16 1.46
N PRO A 370 19.88 4.33 0.96
CA PRO A 370 20.57 5.05 -0.12
C PRO A 370 22.00 5.45 0.26
N LEU A 371 22.98 4.97 -0.50
CA LEU A 371 24.39 5.36 -0.41
C LEU A 371 24.69 6.46 -1.45
N ALA A 372 25.53 7.42 -1.04
CA ALA A 372 26.03 8.47 -1.93
C ALA A 372 27.14 7.94 -2.85
N GLN A 373 28.02 7.07 -2.34
CA GLN A 373 29.06 6.35 -3.09
C GLN A 373 29.17 4.91 -2.58
N ALA A 374 29.48 3.97 -3.47
CA ALA A 374 29.60 2.55 -3.18
C ALA A 374 31.04 2.20 -2.72
N ASP A 375 31.41 2.68 -1.53
CA ASP A 375 32.76 2.52 -0.99
C ASP A 375 33.05 1.10 -0.47
N ALA A 376 34.32 0.70 -0.50
CA ALA A 376 34.80 -0.65 -0.14
C ALA A 376 34.52 -1.11 1.30
N GLY A 377 34.00 -0.24 2.18
CA GLY A 377 33.53 -0.59 3.52
C GLY A 377 32.08 -1.10 3.58
N HIS A 378 31.29 -0.95 2.52
CA HIS A 378 29.87 -1.33 2.51
C HIS A 378 29.68 -2.75 1.94
N THR A 379 28.77 -3.52 2.55
CA THR A 379 28.37 -4.82 2.00
C THR A 379 27.32 -4.62 0.90
N PRO A 380 27.53 -5.10 -0.34
CA PRO A 380 26.53 -4.99 -1.40
C PRO A 380 25.27 -5.81 -1.08
N PRO A 381 24.06 -5.28 -1.38
CA PRO A 381 22.80 -5.96 -1.09
C PRO A 381 22.62 -7.24 -1.88
N LEU A 382 21.89 -8.19 -1.30
CA LEU A 382 21.43 -9.39 -2.00
C LEU A 382 20.32 -9.00 -2.97
N VAL A 383 20.42 -9.43 -4.23
CA VAL A 383 19.46 -9.05 -5.28
C VAL A 383 19.06 -10.22 -6.17
N ILE A 384 17.82 -10.17 -6.67
CA ILE A 384 17.28 -11.10 -7.68
C ILE A 384 16.74 -10.35 -8.90
N PRO A 385 16.79 -10.96 -10.10
CA PRO A 385 16.21 -10.36 -11.31
C PRO A 385 14.71 -10.10 -11.17
N ALA A 386 14.23 -8.99 -11.72
CA ALA A 386 12.84 -8.55 -11.56
C ALA A 386 11.76 -9.47 -12.16
N GLY A 387 12.14 -10.50 -12.91
CA GLY A 387 11.23 -11.56 -13.40
C GLY A 387 11.09 -12.77 -12.46
N ALA A 388 11.90 -12.87 -11.41
CA ALA A 388 11.90 -14.02 -10.50
C ALA A 388 10.73 -14.07 -9.49
N PRO A 389 10.37 -12.98 -8.77
CA PRO A 389 9.30 -13.04 -7.79
C PRO A 389 7.90 -12.94 -8.42
N LEU A 390 7.00 -13.82 -7.98
CA LEU A 390 5.56 -13.69 -8.15
C LEU A 390 5.02 -12.88 -6.98
N ILE A 391 4.42 -11.71 -7.24
CA ILE A 391 4.02 -10.75 -6.20
C ILE A 391 2.50 -10.68 -6.09
N THR A 392 1.96 -10.90 -4.89
CA THR A 392 0.53 -10.73 -4.56
C THR A 392 0.34 -9.73 -3.43
N GLY A 393 0.06 -8.48 -3.81
CA GLY A 393 -0.10 -7.37 -2.86
C GLY A 393 1.21 -7.06 -2.14
N LYS A 394 1.34 -7.55 -0.90
CA LYS A 394 2.59 -7.46 -0.10
C LYS A 394 3.45 -8.72 -0.16
N ARG A 395 2.86 -9.88 -0.48
CA ARG A 395 3.56 -11.18 -0.48
C ARG A 395 4.38 -11.35 -1.75
N ALA A 396 5.54 -11.99 -1.65
CA ALA A 396 6.37 -12.35 -2.79
C ALA A 396 6.82 -13.80 -2.67
N VAL A 397 6.54 -14.60 -3.69
CA VAL A 397 6.94 -16.01 -3.79
C VAL A 397 7.95 -16.17 -4.92
N VAL A 398 9.06 -16.83 -4.64
CA VAL A 398 10.09 -17.22 -5.62
C VAL A 398 10.20 -18.73 -5.69
N TYR A 399 10.77 -19.24 -6.78
CA TYR A 399 11.08 -20.66 -6.94
C TYR A 399 12.59 -20.84 -7.03
N VAL A 400 13.16 -21.70 -6.19
CA VAL A 400 14.59 -22.00 -6.12
C VAL A 400 14.83 -23.43 -6.60
N SER A 401 15.79 -23.64 -7.50
CA SER A 401 16.23 -24.99 -7.88
C SER A 401 16.99 -25.63 -6.72
N VAL A 402 16.59 -26.82 -6.29
CA VAL A 402 17.23 -27.47 -5.13
C VAL A 402 18.61 -28.01 -5.53
N PRO A 403 19.68 -27.73 -4.76
CA PRO A 403 21.00 -28.33 -4.98
C PRO A 403 20.94 -29.86 -5.05
N ASP A 404 21.74 -30.41 -5.97
CA ASP A 404 21.92 -31.84 -6.23
C ASP A 404 20.65 -32.64 -6.62
N ARG A 405 19.54 -31.95 -6.89
CA ARG A 405 18.27 -32.56 -7.35
C ARG A 405 17.72 -31.85 -8.60
N PRO A 406 18.24 -32.18 -9.81
CA PRO A 406 17.79 -31.55 -11.05
C PRO A 406 16.29 -31.79 -11.31
N GLY A 407 15.60 -30.78 -11.85
CA GLY A 407 14.15 -30.78 -12.03
C GLY A 407 13.32 -30.58 -10.75
N VAL A 408 13.95 -30.49 -9.57
CA VAL A 408 13.26 -30.21 -8.29
C VAL A 408 13.39 -28.74 -7.92
N TYR A 409 12.26 -28.11 -7.64
CA TYR A 409 12.15 -26.71 -7.25
C TYR A 409 11.42 -26.56 -5.91
N GLU A 410 11.84 -25.59 -5.11
CA GLU A 410 11.19 -25.19 -3.88
C GLU A 410 10.59 -23.80 -4.04
N GLY A 411 9.29 -23.65 -3.79
CA GLY A 411 8.66 -22.35 -3.62
C GLY A 411 9.01 -21.77 -2.25
N ARG A 412 9.50 -20.53 -2.17
CA ARG A 412 9.73 -19.82 -0.89
C ARG A 412 9.06 -18.47 -0.88
N GLU A 413 8.56 -18.09 0.28
CA GLU A 413 8.01 -16.76 0.55
C GLU A 413 9.12 -15.86 1.09
N ILE A 414 9.28 -14.67 0.52
CA ILE A 414 10.46 -13.83 0.75
C ILE A 414 10.08 -12.36 1.00
N VAL A 415 10.88 -11.66 1.82
CA VAL A 415 10.73 -10.21 2.01
C VAL A 415 11.56 -9.50 0.96
N LEU A 416 10.89 -8.87 -0.01
CA LEU A 416 11.52 -8.00 -1.00
C LEU A 416 11.79 -6.61 -0.42
N GLY A 417 12.95 -6.07 -0.76
CA GLY A 417 13.26 -4.65 -0.66
C GLY A 417 12.77 -3.89 -1.90
N PRO A 418 13.04 -2.58 -1.98
CA PRO A 418 12.57 -1.75 -3.08
C PRO A 418 13.27 -2.12 -4.41
N ARG A 419 12.61 -1.83 -5.54
CA ARG A 419 13.05 -2.27 -6.87
C ARG A 419 14.13 -1.37 -7.48
N ALA A 420 15.37 -1.87 -7.55
CA ALA A 420 16.47 -1.20 -8.24
C ALA A 420 16.50 -1.61 -9.73
N GLY A 421 15.75 -0.88 -10.58
CA GLY A 421 15.75 -1.07 -12.03
C GLY A 421 15.28 -2.45 -12.50
N ASN A 422 16.23 -3.29 -12.91
CA ASN A 422 15.99 -4.67 -13.38
C ASN A 422 16.12 -5.73 -12.27
N TYR A 423 16.32 -5.32 -11.02
CA TYR A 423 16.44 -6.20 -9.85
C TYR A 423 15.50 -5.77 -8.72
N TYR A 424 15.13 -6.72 -7.86
CA TYR A 424 14.66 -6.43 -6.50
C TYR A 424 15.78 -6.70 -5.51
N LEU A 425 15.86 -5.90 -4.45
CA LEU A 425 16.60 -6.27 -3.25
C LEU A 425 15.87 -7.39 -2.52
N VAL A 426 16.61 -8.26 -1.84
CA VAL A 426 16.06 -9.30 -0.96
C VAL A 426 16.50 -9.00 0.46
N VAL A 427 15.52 -8.75 1.34
CA VAL A 427 15.75 -8.49 2.77
C VAL A 427 15.77 -9.80 3.55
N ARG A 428 14.92 -10.78 3.16
CA ARG A 428 14.90 -12.12 3.76
C ARG A 428 14.46 -13.20 2.77
N GLY A 429 14.96 -14.43 2.94
CA GLY A 429 14.38 -15.66 2.38
C GLY A 429 15.18 -16.33 1.26
N LEU A 430 16.34 -15.78 0.90
CA LEU A 430 17.30 -16.36 -0.04
C LEU A 430 18.74 -16.14 0.45
N GLU A 431 19.65 -16.99 -0.01
CA GLU A 431 21.10 -16.87 0.21
C GLU A 431 21.86 -16.61 -1.10
N ALA A 432 23.12 -16.18 -1.01
CA ALA A 432 23.95 -15.90 -2.18
C ALA A 432 24.42 -17.21 -2.85
N GLY A 433 24.22 -17.33 -4.16
CA GLY A 433 24.57 -18.51 -4.96
C GLY A 433 23.40 -19.44 -5.26
N GLU A 434 22.28 -19.33 -4.54
CA GLU A 434 21.05 -20.08 -4.84
C GLU A 434 20.54 -19.78 -6.26
N GLN A 435 19.90 -20.76 -6.91
CA GLN A 435 19.47 -20.65 -8.30
C GLN A 435 17.97 -20.35 -8.38
N VAL A 436 17.62 -19.06 -8.49
CA VAL A 436 16.22 -18.60 -8.53
C VAL A 436 15.66 -18.63 -9.96
N VAL A 437 14.44 -19.13 -10.12
CA VAL A 437 13.73 -19.22 -11.40
C VAL A 437 13.27 -17.83 -11.85
N THR A 438 13.84 -17.35 -12.96
CA THR A 438 13.54 -16.04 -13.58
C THR A 438 12.51 -16.12 -14.70
N ARG A 439 12.20 -17.33 -15.20
CA ARG A 439 11.19 -17.59 -16.23
C ARG A 439 10.53 -18.94 -15.98
N GLY A 440 9.21 -19.01 -16.13
CA GLY A 440 8.43 -20.24 -15.92
C GLY A 440 7.98 -20.47 -14.47
N ASN A 441 8.37 -19.60 -13.53
CA ASN A 441 7.88 -19.53 -12.15
C ASN A 441 6.35 -19.63 -12.04
N PHE A 442 5.58 -18.90 -12.85
CA PHE A 442 4.10 -19.00 -12.82
C PHE A 442 3.58 -20.41 -13.17
N LYS A 443 4.29 -21.16 -14.03
CA LYS A 443 3.93 -22.56 -14.36
C LYS A 443 4.28 -23.52 -13.22
N LEU A 444 5.39 -23.27 -12.51
CA LEU A 444 5.73 -24.01 -11.28
C LEU A 444 4.67 -23.78 -10.19
N ASP A 445 4.25 -22.52 -9.99
CA ASP A 445 3.20 -22.19 -9.02
C ASP A 445 1.85 -22.80 -9.38
N SER A 446 1.47 -22.76 -10.66
CA SER A 446 0.30 -23.48 -11.18
C SER A 446 0.37 -24.98 -10.90
N ALA A 447 1.55 -25.61 -11.06
CA ALA A 447 1.73 -27.03 -10.76
C ALA A 447 1.63 -27.32 -9.25
N ILE A 448 2.20 -26.48 -8.39
CA ILE A 448 2.04 -26.57 -6.92
C ILE A 448 0.57 -26.42 -6.50
N GLN A 449 -0.16 -25.48 -7.10
CA GLN A 449 -1.58 -25.27 -6.83
C GLN A 449 -2.43 -26.47 -7.27
N ILE A 450 -2.14 -27.08 -8.43
CA ILE A 450 -2.77 -28.35 -8.86
C ILE A 450 -2.41 -29.50 -7.90
N LEU A 451 -1.18 -29.52 -7.39
CA LEU A 451 -0.77 -30.44 -6.32
C LEU A 451 -1.34 -30.08 -4.94
N ALA A 452 -2.20 -29.06 -4.83
CA ALA A 452 -2.82 -28.56 -3.60
C ALA A 452 -1.80 -28.29 -2.47
N LYS A 453 -0.58 -27.91 -2.84
CA LYS A 453 0.50 -27.51 -1.95
C LYS A 453 0.43 -25.98 -1.68
N PRO A 454 1.11 -25.46 -0.64
CA PRO A 454 1.13 -24.02 -0.38
C PRO A 454 1.71 -23.26 -1.58
N SER A 455 0.97 -22.28 -2.11
CA SER A 455 1.32 -21.54 -3.33
C SER A 455 1.12 -20.03 -3.16
N MET A 456 1.45 -19.26 -4.20
CA MET A 456 1.16 -17.83 -4.24
C MET A 456 -0.36 -17.52 -4.12
N MET A 457 -1.22 -18.36 -4.71
CA MET A 457 -2.70 -18.22 -4.67
C MET A 457 -3.38 -18.97 -3.51
N THR A 458 -2.82 -20.08 -3.03
CA THR A 458 -3.37 -20.86 -1.90
C THR A 458 -2.32 -20.95 -0.77
N PRO A 459 -2.24 -19.95 0.13
CA PRO A 459 -1.07 -19.75 1.01
C PRO A 459 -0.84 -20.87 2.02
N GLU A 460 -1.89 -21.54 2.48
CA GLU A 460 -1.77 -22.57 3.52
C GLU A 460 -1.49 -23.96 2.95
N GLY A 461 -1.71 -24.16 1.65
CA GLY A 461 -1.89 -25.48 1.05
C GLY A 461 -3.24 -26.10 1.43
N GLY A 462 -3.63 -27.15 0.73
CA GLY A 462 -4.91 -27.83 0.94
C GLY A 462 -6.10 -26.97 0.50
N GLY A 463 -6.66 -27.23 -0.67
CA GLY A 463 -7.99 -26.73 -1.00
C GLY A 463 -9.02 -27.44 -0.13
N GLY A 464 -9.38 -26.84 1.01
CA GLY A 464 -10.34 -27.39 1.95
C GLY A 464 -11.68 -27.67 1.28
N GLY A 465 -12.15 -28.91 1.38
CA GLY A 465 -13.46 -29.30 0.87
C GLY A 465 -14.57 -28.69 1.72
N GLY A 466 -15.03 -27.49 1.36
CA GLY A 466 -16.33 -26.98 1.79
C GLY A 466 -17.40 -27.99 1.39
N GLY A 467 -17.97 -28.69 2.36
CA GLY A 467 -18.89 -29.79 2.11
C GLY A 467 -20.24 -29.29 1.61
N HIS A 468 -20.43 -29.23 0.30
CA HIS A 468 -21.73 -28.97 -0.31
C HIS A 468 -22.72 -30.09 0.02
N GLN A 469 -23.52 -29.88 1.07
CA GLN A 469 -24.68 -30.73 1.36
C GLN A 469 -25.82 -30.36 0.39
N HIS A 470 -26.22 -31.33 -0.44
CA HIS A 470 -27.42 -31.25 -1.27
C HIS A 470 -28.37 -32.39 -0.89
N GLY A 471 -29.61 -32.05 -0.52
CA GLY A 471 -30.74 -32.99 -0.43
C GLY A 471 -30.97 -33.66 0.93
N ASP A 472 -31.90 -33.09 1.71
CA ASP A 472 -33.00 -33.78 2.42
C ASP A 472 -32.76 -35.18 3.01
N ALA A 473 -31.74 -35.34 3.85
CA ALA A 473 -31.72 -36.35 4.90
C ALA A 473 -30.91 -35.87 6.11
N ALA A 474 -31.52 -35.84 7.29
CA ALA A 474 -30.80 -35.51 8.52
C ALA A 474 -29.82 -36.65 8.87
N PRO A 475 -28.49 -36.41 8.91
CA PRO A 475 -27.54 -37.45 9.25
C PRO A 475 -27.65 -37.78 10.74
N LYS A 476 -27.88 -39.05 11.07
CA LYS A 476 -27.71 -39.53 12.46
C LYS A 476 -26.25 -39.29 12.89
N PRO A 477 -25.99 -38.84 14.13
CA PRO A 477 -24.64 -38.52 14.56
C PRO A 477 -23.76 -39.78 14.58
N GLN A 478 -22.80 -39.85 13.66
CA GLN A 478 -21.72 -40.84 13.73
C GLN A 478 -20.73 -40.41 14.81
N ALA A 479 -20.81 -41.05 15.98
CA ALA A 479 -19.78 -40.93 17.00
C ALA A 479 -18.48 -41.55 16.46
N GLY A 480 -17.41 -40.75 16.33
CA GLY A 480 -16.14 -41.25 15.79
C GLY A 480 -15.19 -40.25 15.13
N ALA A 481 -15.53 -38.95 15.04
CA ALA A 481 -14.57 -37.93 14.65
C ALA A 481 -13.51 -37.76 15.76
N ALA A 482 -12.35 -38.41 15.59
CA ALA A 482 -11.25 -38.31 16.54
C ALA A 482 -10.69 -36.87 16.60
N PRO A 483 -10.28 -36.36 17.79
CA PRO A 483 -9.66 -35.05 17.88
C PRO A 483 -8.35 -35.02 17.07
N THR A 484 -8.08 -33.90 16.42
CA THR A 484 -6.84 -33.65 15.67
C THR A 484 -5.63 -33.67 16.62
N ARG A 485 -5.02 -34.84 16.74
CA ARG A 485 -3.83 -35.09 17.56
C ARG A 485 -2.65 -34.36 16.91
N GLY A 486 -2.28 -33.20 17.47
CA GLY A 486 -1.17 -32.40 16.97
C GLY A 486 0.15 -33.16 16.95
N LEU A 487 1.06 -32.72 16.08
CA LEU A 487 2.28 -33.41 15.69
C LEU A 487 3.11 -33.85 16.90
N GLU A 488 3.57 -35.10 16.87
CA GLU A 488 4.54 -35.60 17.82
C GLU A 488 5.90 -34.96 17.53
N ALA A 489 6.45 -34.29 18.54
CA ALA A 489 7.72 -33.59 18.49
C ALA A 489 8.33 -33.56 19.92
N PRO A 490 9.65 -33.61 20.08
CA PRO A 490 10.27 -33.71 21.41
C PRO A 490 9.91 -32.57 22.35
N ALA A 491 9.83 -32.85 23.65
CA ALA A 491 9.49 -31.87 24.68
C ALA A 491 10.43 -30.65 24.68
N ALA A 492 11.73 -30.84 24.37
CA ALA A 492 12.70 -29.76 24.22
C ALA A 492 12.35 -28.80 23.06
N PHE A 493 11.90 -29.33 21.91
CA PHE A 493 11.46 -28.54 20.78
C PHE A 493 10.16 -27.79 21.10
N LYS A 494 9.16 -28.47 21.69
CA LYS A 494 7.92 -27.82 22.14
C LYS A 494 8.20 -26.72 23.18
N GLN A 495 9.23 -26.86 24.01
CA GLN A 495 9.67 -25.82 24.94
C GLN A 495 10.32 -24.61 24.25
N GLN A 496 11.08 -24.81 23.16
CA GLN A 496 11.56 -23.71 22.33
C GLN A 496 10.40 -22.98 21.63
N LEU A 497 9.41 -23.70 21.11
CA LEU A 497 8.21 -23.07 20.52
C LEU A 497 7.40 -22.26 21.55
N ARG A 498 7.34 -22.69 22.82
CA ARG A 498 6.75 -21.86 23.90
C ARG A 498 7.51 -20.54 24.13
N GLN A 499 8.81 -20.47 23.85
CA GLN A 499 9.57 -19.20 23.89
C GLN A 499 9.20 -18.28 22.73
N VAL A 500 8.98 -18.82 21.52
CA VAL A 500 8.45 -18.06 20.37
C VAL A 500 7.07 -17.48 20.68
N VAL A 501 6.16 -18.30 21.24
CA VAL A 501 4.83 -17.84 21.68
C VAL A 501 4.93 -16.78 22.80
N SER A 502 5.89 -16.92 23.73
CA SER A 502 6.13 -15.92 24.79
C SER A 502 6.63 -14.58 24.24
N ALA A 503 7.47 -14.58 23.20
CA ALA A 503 7.89 -13.37 22.50
C ALA A 503 6.73 -12.71 21.74
N TYR A 504 5.90 -13.51 21.05
CA TYR A 504 4.68 -13.03 20.39
C TYR A 504 3.71 -12.36 21.38
N ASN A 505 3.47 -12.96 22.55
CA ASN A 505 2.53 -12.41 23.54
C ASN A 505 2.94 -11.01 24.04
N GLN A 506 4.24 -10.66 23.99
CA GLN A 506 4.74 -9.33 24.39
C GLN A 506 4.48 -8.24 23.33
N MET A 507 4.06 -8.61 22.11
CA MET A 507 3.79 -7.67 21.02
C MET A 507 2.42 -6.99 21.13
N ALA A 508 1.46 -7.58 21.87
CA ALA A 508 0.08 -7.10 21.93
C ALA A 508 -0.05 -5.69 22.54
N GLU A 509 0.61 -5.43 23.68
CA GLU A 509 0.57 -4.14 24.37
C GLU A 509 1.11 -2.96 23.53
N PRO A 510 2.34 -3.01 22.96
CA PRO A 510 2.85 -1.90 22.17
C PRO A 510 2.11 -1.69 20.83
N VAL A 511 1.51 -2.75 20.27
CA VAL A 511 0.65 -2.62 19.08
C VAL A 511 -0.68 -1.95 19.44
N GLN A 512 -1.30 -2.31 20.58
CA GLN A 512 -2.55 -1.70 21.05
C GLN A 512 -2.40 -0.25 21.52
N THR A 513 -1.22 0.13 22.01
CA THR A 513 -0.91 1.50 22.45
C THR A 513 -0.31 2.37 21.33
N GLU A 514 -0.27 1.88 20.09
CA GLU A 514 0.31 2.51 18.90
C GLU A 514 1.80 2.94 19.03
N ASP A 515 2.54 2.41 20.01
CA ASP A 515 3.98 2.68 20.17
C ASP A 515 4.79 1.91 19.11
N LEU A 516 5.04 2.59 17.99
CA LEU A 516 5.80 2.04 16.87
C LEU A 516 7.21 1.57 17.26
N ASN A 517 7.87 2.23 18.22
CA ASN A 517 9.25 1.88 18.58
C ASN A 517 9.30 0.64 19.47
N ARG A 518 8.39 0.53 20.45
CA ARG A 518 8.23 -0.71 21.23
C ARG A 518 7.71 -1.85 20.35
N ALA A 519 6.78 -1.60 19.42
CA ALA A 519 6.27 -2.62 18.51
C ALA A 519 7.37 -3.19 17.61
N ARG A 520 8.15 -2.34 16.93
CA ARG A 520 9.33 -2.76 16.14
C ARG A 520 10.34 -3.56 16.97
N SER A 521 10.53 -3.19 18.23
CA SER A 521 11.43 -3.89 19.15
C SER A 521 10.89 -5.28 19.53
N ALA A 522 9.59 -5.41 19.72
CA ALA A 522 8.93 -6.69 20.00
C ALA A 522 8.95 -7.63 18.78
N PHE A 523 8.78 -7.11 17.55
CA PHE A 523 8.99 -7.88 16.32
C PHE A 523 10.46 -8.39 16.19
N ALA A 524 11.45 -7.58 16.56
CA ALA A 524 12.86 -8.03 16.61
C ALA A 524 13.10 -9.09 17.70
N ALA A 525 12.41 -9.02 18.83
CA ALA A 525 12.45 -10.05 19.86
C ALA A 525 11.85 -11.38 19.37
N LEU A 526 10.74 -11.33 18.62
CA LEU A 526 10.18 -12.51 17.93
C LEU A 526 11.17 -13.10 16.92
N GLN A 527 11.80 -12.27 16.07
CA GLN A 527 12.84 -12.73 15.13
C GLN A 527 13.96 -13.48 15.86
N LYS A 528 14.45 -12.94 16.98
CA LYS A 528 15.50 -13.56 17.79
C LYS A 528 15.04 -14.87 18.45
N ALA A 529 13.77 -14.98 18.84
CA ALA A 529 13.22 -16.22 19.39
C ALA A 529 13.10 -17.31 18.32
N LEU A 530 12.66 -16.98 17.11
CA LEU A 530 12.60 -17.91 15.97
C LEU A 530 13.99 -18.46 15.62
N GLN A 531 14.99 -17.58 15.54
CA GLN A 531 16.39 -17.93 15.26
C GLN A 531 17.08 -18.76 16.36
N ALA A 532 16.45 -18.91 17.54
CA ALA A 532 16.97 -19.71 18.65
C ALA A 532 16.40 -21.15 18.72
N VAL A 533 15.48 -21.52 17.82
CA VAL A 533 14.91 -22.87 17.75
C VAL A 533 15.89 -23.82 17.04
N ASP A 534 16.18 -24.97 17.63
CA ASP A 534 17.08 -25.96 17.02
C ASP A 534 16.32 -26.87 16.04
N MET A 535 16.51 -26.57 14.75
CA MET A 535 16.00 -27.35 13.61
C MET A 535 16.30 -28.85 13.68
N LYS A 536 17.33 -29.28 14.40
CA LYS A 536 17.75 -30.69 14.50
C LYS A 536 16.88 -31.53 15.44
N LEU A 537 16.01 -30.90 16.23
CA LEU A 537 15.12 -31.58 17.17
C LEU A 537 13.85 -32.16 16.51
N VAL A 538 13.63 -31.90 15.22
CA VAL A 538 12.51 -32.46 14.44
C VAL A 538 13.01 -32.95 13.09
N THR A 539 12.44 -34.06 12.61
CA THR A 539 12.69 -34.64 11.29
C THR A 539 11.40 -34.71 10.48
N ASP A 540 11.51 -35.14 9.21
CA ASP A 540 10.38 -35.57 8.37
C ASP A 540 9.23 -34.55 8.28
N HIS A 541 7.98 -34.97 8.51
CA HIS A 541 6.82 -34.09 8.39
C HIS A 541 6.78 -32.96 9.44
N PRO A 542 7.03 -33.19 10.75
CA PRO A 542 7.20 -32.11 11.73
C PRO A 542 8.26 -31.08 11.33
N HIS A 543 9.37 -31.50 10.73
CA HIS A 543 10.41 -30.59 10.23
C HIS A 543 9.91 -29.72 9.07
N MET A 544 9.24 -30.31 8.07
CA MET A 544 8.65 -29.56 6.95
C MET A 544 7.56 -28.56 7.40
N VAL A 545 6.73 -28.93 8.38
CA VAL A 545 5.69 -28.04 8.93
C VAL A 545 6.31 -26.89 9.71
N TRP A 546 7.39 -27.15 10.48
CA TRP A 546 8.12 -26.08 11.16
C TRP A 546 8.87 -25.17 10.18
N MET A 547 9.51 -25.68 9.12
CA MET A 547 10.18 -24.84 8.12
C MET A 547 9.25 -23.82 7.45
N GLU A 548 8.03 -24.25 7.07
CA GLU A 548 7.01 -23.36 6.52
C GLU A 548 6.59 -22.27 7.51
N LEU A 549 6.26 -22.66 8.76
CA LEU A 549 5.79 -21.73 9.78
C LEU A 549 6.91 -20.79 10.26
N ALA A 550 8.13 -21.28 10.36
CA ALA A 550 9.32 -20.48 10.63
C ALA A 550 9.49 -19.42 9.53
N MET A 551 9.56 -19.81 8.25
CA MET A 551 9.67 -18.88 7.11
C MET A 551 8.60 -17.77 7.14
N LEU A 552 7.33 -18.12 7.43
CA LEU A 552 6.23 -17.15 7.49
C LEU A 552 6.39 -16.17 8.67
N LEU A 553 6.54 -16.70 9.90
CA LEU A 553 6.76 -15.88 11.10
C LEU A 553 8.04 -15.05 11.03
N GLU A 554 9.07 -15.55 10.35
CA GLU A 554 10.34 -14.88 10.11
C GLU A 554 10.20 -13.70 9.13
N ASN A 555 9.34 -13.82 8.12
CA ASN A 555 9.00 -12.73 7.22
C ASN A 555 8.17 -11.67 7.95
N ASP A 556 7.15 -12.06 8.71
CA ASP A 556 6.35 -11.15 9.55
C ASP A 556 7.22 -10.35 10.53
N ALA A 557 8.18 -11.02 11.18
CA ALA A 557 9.08 -10.39 12.14
C ALA A 557 9.95 -9.29 11.49
N VAL A 558 10.43 -9.50 10.25
CA VAL A 558 11.18 -8.48 9.50
C VAL A 558 10.27 -7.35 9.00
N ILE A 559 9.08 -7.68 8.49
CA ILE A 559 8.11 -6.68 8.00
C ILE A 559 7.64 -5.77 9.15
N GLY A 560 7.36 -6.35 10.32
CA GLY A 560 6.93 -5.62 11.51
C GLY A 560 8.04 -4.81 12.16
N HIS A 561 9.29 -5.30 12.16
CA HIS A 561 10.46 -4.51 12.56
C HIS A 561 10.71 -3.33 11.60
N GLY A 562 10.45 -3.51 10.31
CA GLY A 562 10.52 -2.45 9.29
C GLY A 562 9.31 -1.52 9.23
N ALA A 563 8.25 -1.75 10.02
CA ALA A 563 6.97 -1.05 9.89
C ALA A 563 7.13 0.48 9.98
N THR A 564 6.54 1.23 9.03
CA THR A 564 6.71 2.69 8.92
C THR A 564 5.67 3.50 9.69
N SER A 565 4.61 2.87 10.21
CA SER A 565 3.54 3.49 10.99
C SER A 565 2.90 2.48 11.95
N PRO A 566 2.20 2.93 13.02
CA PRO A 566 1.49 2.03 13.93
C PRO A 566 0.50 1.12 13.21
N LYS A 567 -0.26 1.67 12.24
CA LYS A 567 -1.17 0.91 11.38
C LYS A 567 -0.47 -0.19 10.55
N ALA A 568 0.78 0.03 10.12
CA ALA A 568 1.55 -1.01 9.43
C ALA A 568 2.00 -2.13 10.38
N ALA A 569 2.41 -1.79 11.61
CA ALA A 569 2.74 -2.76 12.64
C ALA A 569 1.50 -3.58 13.07
N ALA A 570 0.35 -2.92 13.27
CA ALA A 570 -0.91 -3.57 13.63
C ALA A 570 -1.44 -4.53 12.55
N LEU A 571 -1.29 -4.21 11.26
CA LEU A 571 -1.61 -5.15 10.19
C LEU A 571 -0.71 -6.39 10.24
N THR A 572 0.62 -6.19 10.33
CA THR A 572 1.58 -7.31 10.37
C THR A 572 1.39 -8.18 11.63
N PHE A 573 0.96 -7.58 12.75
CA PHE A 573 0.62 -8.32 13.97
C PHE A 573 -0.56 -9.27 13.75
N ARG A 574 -1.59 -8.87 12.99
CA ARG A 574 -2.71 -9.78 12.63
C ARG A 574 -2.24 -10.96 11.78
N ASP A 575 -1.37 -10.71 10.81
CA ASP A 575 -0.78 -11.75 9.97
C ASP A 575 0.06 -12.72 10.85
N THR A 576 0.85 -12.18 11.78
CA THR A 576 1.62 -12.95 12.79
C THR A 576 0.71 -13.81 13.67
N THR A 577 -0.43 -13.27 14.13
CA THR A 577 -1.40 -13.99 14.98
C THR A 577 -1.87 -15.28 14.30
N LEU A 578 -2.26 -15.23 13.03
CA LEU A 578 -2.72 -16.41 12.27
C LEU A 578 -1.63 -17.49 12.19
N HIS A 579 -0.39 -17.09 11.91
CA HIS A 579 0.74 -18.02 11.87
C HIS A 579 1.09 -18.61 13.25
N ILE A 580 0.93 -17.85 14.34
CA ILE A 580 1.12 -18.35 15.72
C ILE A 580 -0.02 -19.30 16.14
N GLU A 581 -1.27 -19.00 15.80
CA GLU A 581 -2.41 -19.90 16.04
C GLU A 581 -2.21 -21.23 15.31
N ARG A 582 -1.80 -21.18 14.03
CA ARG A 582 -1.45 -22.36 13.25
C ARG A 582 -0.28 -23.14 13.88
N LEU A 583 0.75 -22.46 14.40
CA LEU A 583 1.87 -23.09 15.11
C LEU A 583 1.42 -23.82 16.39
N GLN A 584 0.56 -23.19 17.20
CA GLN A 584 0.03 -23.79 18.43
C GLN A 584 -0.82 -25.03 18.15
N GLN A 585 -1.70 -24.96 17.13
CA GLN A 585 -2.52 -26.08 16.69
C GLN A 585 -1.66 -27.24 16.17
N GLN A 586 -0.75 -26.97 15.22
CA GLN A 586 0.04 -28.02 14.55
C GLN A 586 0.91 -28.80 15.52
N PHE A 587 1.52 -28.15 16.52
CA PHE A 587 2.39 -28.82 17.50
C PHE A 587 1.69 -29.17 18.82
N ALA A 588 0.38 -28.97 18.94
CA ALA A 588 -0.37 -29.10 20.20
C ALA A 588 0.39 -28.46 21.38
N LEU A 589 0.71 -27.17 21.24
CA LEU A 589 1.30 -26.39 22.31
C LEU A 589 0.19 -25.95 23.26
N ASP A 590 0.32 -26.27 24.55
CA ASP A 590 -0.68 -25.92 25.56
C ASP A 590 -1.00 -24.42 25.51
N HIS A 591 -2.29 -24.10 25.51
CA HIS A 591 -2.80 -22.74 25.71
C HIS A 591 -2.46 -22.26 27.13
N GLY A 592 -1.21 -21.83 27.33
CA GLY A 592 -0.62 -21.57 28.64
C GLY A 592 -1.30 -20.45 29.42
N ALA A 593 -2.34 -20.80 30.18
CA ALA A 593 -3.15 -19.98 31.09
C ALA A 593 -3.84 -18.71 30.51
N HIS A 594 -3.49 -18.27 29.29
CA HIS A 594 -3.96 -17.00 28.72
C HIS A 594 -4.56 -17.09 27.30
N ALA A 595 -4.33 -18.18 26.56
CA ALA A 595 -4.97 -18.40 25.26
C ALA A 595 -6.38 -18.99 25.45
N GLY A 596 -7.31 -18.13 25.90
CA GLY A 596 -8.72 -18.46 26.14
C GLY A 596 -9.66 -17.26 26.00
N GLN A 597 -9.18 -16.17 25.40
CA GLN A 597 -9.96 -14.98 25.05
C GLN A 597 -9.42 -14.43 23.72
N PRO A 598 -10.28 -14.04 22.75
CA PRO A 598 -9.85 -13.16 21.66
C PRO A 598 -9.37 -11.81 22.22
N ALA A 599 -8.64 -11.05 21.40
CA ALA A 599 -7.95 -9.82 21.80
C ALA A 599 -8.82 -8.88 22.65
N ALA A 600 -8.43 -8.72 23.92
CA ALA A 600 -9.02 -7.81 24.90
C ALA A 600 -10.56 -7.82 24.97
N SER A 601 -11.13 -8.81 25.67
CA SER A 601 -12.45 -8.64 26.31
C SER A 601 -12.35 -7.50 27.34
N ALA A 602 -12.53 -6.26 26.88
CA ALA A 602 -12.51 -5.07 27.71
C ALA A 602 -13.62 -5.19 28.77
N SER A 603 -13.21 -5.44 30.01
CA SER A 603 -14.01 -5.65 31.24
C SER A 603 -15.36 -6.39 31.09
N LYS A 604 -15.51 -7.53 31.79
CA LYS A 604 -16.81 -8.17 32.08
C LYS A 604 -17.68 -7.35 33.05
N THR A 605 -17.97 -6.10 32.71
CA THR A 605 -19.26 -5.48 33.07
C THR A 605 -20.31 -6.17 32.19
N PRO A 606 -21.29 -6.90 32.75
CA PRO A 606 -22.30 -7.57 31.94
C PRO A 606 -23.12 -6.53 31.14
N VAL A 607 -23.25 -6.72 29.83
CA VAL A 607 -23.90 -5.74 28.96
C VAL A 607 -25.36 -5.54 29.40
N PRO A 608 -25.75 -4.32 29.81
CA PRO A 608 -27.09 -4.06 30.34
C PRO A 608 -28.18 -4.49 29.36
N GLU A 609 -29.23 -5.10 29.89
CA GLU A 609 -30.28 -5.69 29.07
C GLU A 609 -31.02 -4.66 28.21
N ALA A 610 -31.14 -3.42 28.71
CA ALA A 610 -31.64 -2.29 27.93
C ALA A 610 -30.82 -2.07 26.64
N LEU A 611 -29.49 -2.03 26.72
CA LEU A 611 -28.62 -1.84 25.55
C LEU A 611 -28.75 -3.01 24.56
N ARG A 612 -28.92 -4.25 25.05
CA ARG A 612 -29.15 -5.42 24.19
C ARG A 612 -30.49 -5.37 23.44
N ARG A 613 -31.52 -4.72 23.99
CA ARG A 613 -32.77 -4.42 23.26
C ARG A 613 -32.60 -3.36 22.19
N GLU A 614 -31.86 -2.29 22.48
CA GLU A 614 -31.59 -1.25 21.48
C GLU A 614 -30.71 -1.78 20.33
N VAL A 615 -29.71 -2.62 20.63
CA VAL A 615 -28.91 -3.34 19.62
C VAL A 615 -29.76 -4.36 18.85
N GLY A 616 -30.79 -4.95 19.46
CA GLY A 616 -31.81 -5.75 18.77
C GLY A 616 -32.57 -4.94 17.72
N ARG A 617 -33.17 -3.82 18.12
CA ARG A 617 -33.88 -2.89 17.19
C ARG A 617 -32.97 -2.38 16.07
N LEU A 618 -31.71 -2.14 16.38
CA LEU A 618 -30.69 -1.72 15.41
C LEU A 618 -30.42 -2.82 14.37
N LEU A 619 -30.33 -4.08 14.81
CA LEU A 619 -30.21 -5.22 13.92
C LEU A 619 -31.46 -5.38 13.04
N ASP A 620 -32.67 -5.25 13.60
CA ASP A 620 -33.91 -5.31 12.83
C ASP A 620 -33.91 -4.27 11.70
N ALA A 621 -33.58 -3.00 12.00
CA ALA A 621 -33.48 -1.94 11.02
C ALA A 621 -32.39 -2.18 9.95
N TYR A 622 -31.26 -2.77 10.35
CA TYR A 622 -30.20 -3.19 9.42
C TYR A 622 -30.68 -4.31 8.48
N LEU A 623 -31.44 -5.29 8.99
CA LEU A 623 -31.92 -6.44 8.22
C LEU A 623 -32.94 -6.02 7.15
N VAL A 624 -33.75 -4.98 7.38
CA VAL A 624 -34.64 -4.43 6.33
C VAL A 624 -33.80 -3.85 5.18
N ALA A 625 -32.72 -3.12 5.49
CA ALA A 625 -31.80 -2.61 4.46
C ALA A 625 -31.04 -3.73 3.72
N GLN A 626 -30.60 -4.77 4.43
CA GLN A 626 -29.93 -5.94 3.84
C GLN A 626 -30.84 -6.69 2.85
N ASN A 627 -32.09 -7.00 3.23
CA ASN A 627 -33.02 -7.70 2.34
C ASN A 627 -33.43 -6.82 1.14
N ALA A 628 -33.69 -5.52 1.36
CA ALA A 628 -33.98 -4.61 0.25
C ALA A 628 -32.83 -4.52 -0.78
N LEU A 629 -31.57 -4.61 -0.34
CA LEU A 629 -30.41 -4.72 -1.24
C LEU A 629 -30.30 -6.10 -1.92
N ALA A 630 -30.66 -7.19 -1.24
CA ALA A 630 -30.68 -8.53 -1.83
C ALA A 630 -31.78 -8.72 -2.90
N GLU A 631 -32.83 -7.91 -2.84
CA GLU A 631 -33.95 -7.90 -3.80
C GLU A 631 -33.81 -6.81 -4.90
N ASP A 632 -32.65 -6.14 -5.01
CA ASP A 632 -32.40 -4.98 -5.89
C ASP A 632 -33.34 -3.76 -5.69
N ARG A 633 -34.06 -3.69 -4.56
CA ARG A 633 -35.06 -2.65 -4.27
C ARG A 633 -34.41 -1.35 -3.77
N PHE A 634 -33.85 -0.56 -4.70
CA PHE A 634 -33.11 0.69 -4.42
C PHE A 634 -33.82 1.67 -3.47
N GLU A 635 -35.04 2.13 -3.79
CA GLU A 635 -35.74 3.11 -2.95
C GLU A 635 -36.09 2.54 -1.55
N PRO A 636 -36.65 1.32 -1.40
CA PRO A 636 -36.76 0.67 -0.10
C PRO A 636 -35.43 0.54 0.66
N ALA A 637 -34.32 0.19 0.00
CA ALA A 637 -33.01 0.09 0.65
C ALA A 637 -32.52 1.46 1.17
N ARG A 638 -32.61 2.50 0.33
CA ARG A 638 -32.25 3.88 0.68
C ARG A 638 -33.07 4.41 1.86
N ASN A 639 -34.39 4.20 1.84
CA ASN A 639 -35.29 4.59 2.92
C ASN A 639 -35.03 3.80 4.20
N SER A 640 -34.72 2.50 4.10
CA SER A 640 -34.36 1.66 5.27
C SER A 640 -33.06 2.10 5.92
N MET A 641 -32.08 2.53 5.13
CA MET A 641 -30.81 3.06 5.64
C MET A 641 -30.96 4.45 6.28
N GLN A 642 -31.87 5.30 5.78
CA GLN A 642 -32.27 6.52 6.50
C GLN A 642 -33.00 6.18 7.81
N GLY A 643 -33.87 5.17 7.80
CA GLY A 643 -34.51 4.62 9.00
C GLY A 643 -33.50 4.11 10.03
N LEU A 644 -32.42 3.45 9.59
CA LEU A 644 -31.32 2.99 10.43
C LEU A 644 -30.55 4.15 11.06
N ARG A 645 -30.30 5.24 10.31
CA ARG A 645 -29.73 6.49 10.87
C ARG A 645 -30.66 7.12 11.93
N GLY A 646 -31.98 7.00 11.75
CA GLY A 646 -32.99 7.36 12.75
C GLY A 646 -32.93 6.46 13.99
N ALA A 647 -32.85 5.14 13.81
CA ALA A 647 -32.77 4.17 14.89
C ALA A 647 -31.56 4.41 15.78
N ILE A 648 -30.37 4.64 15.20
CA ILE A 648 -29.13 4.97 15.94
C ILE A 648 -29.31 6.19 16.85
N ARG A 649 -29.95 7.24 16.34
CA ARG A 649 -30.22 8.48 17.09
C ARG A 649 -31.32 8.33 18.16
N ALA A 650 -32.11 7.26 18.08
CA ALA A 650 -33.14 6.92 19.06
C ALA A 650 -32.66 5.96 20.16
N ILE A 651 -31.41 5.46 20.10
CA ILE A 651 -30.82 4.61 21.14
C ILE A 651 -30.67 5.43 22.42
N ASN A 652 -31.53 5.17 23.41
CA ASN A 652 -31.42 5.85 24.70
C ASN A 652 -30.28 5.23 25.53
N LEU A 653 -29.29 6.06 25.90
CA LEU A 653 -28.14 5.70 26.72
C LEU A 653 -28.32 6.13 28.20
N GLU A 654 -29.44 6.71 28.56
CA GLU A 654 -29.80 7.03 29.95
C GLU A 654 -29.86 5.75 30.81
N GLY A 655 -29.34 5.82 32.03
CA GLY A 655 -29.20 4.66 32.92
C GLY A 655 -28.00 3.76 32.64
N LEU A 656 -27.23 3.96 31.55
CA LEU A 656 -25.96 3.26 31.34
C LEU A 656 -24.82 3.91 32.15
N ASP A 657 -23.95 3.08 32.73
CA ASP A 657 -22.73 3.55 33.39
C ASP A 657 -21.74 4.20 32.39
N ALA A 658 -20.72 4.88 32.92
CA ALA A 658 -19.73 5.59 32.11
C ALA A 658 -18.84 4.64 31.27
N ALA A 659 -18.63 3.39 31.71
CA ALA A 659 -17.81 2.42 31.00
C ALA A 659 -18.57 1.81 29.81
N ALA A 660 -19.87 1.51 29.97
CA ALA A 660 -20.74 1.06 28.89
C ALA A 660 -20.88 2.15 27.80
N ARG A 661 -21.08 3.41 28.20
CA ARG A 661 -21.09 4.55 27.25
C ARG A 661 -19.74 4.75 26.56
N GLY A 662 -18.63 4.64 27.29
CA GLY A 662 -17.28 4.68 26.74
C GLY A 662 -17.00 3.58 25.70
N LYS A 663 -17.54 2.37 25.91
CA LYS A 663 -17.47 1.27 24.94
C LYS A 663 -18.39 1.47 23.73
N TRP A 664 -19.53 2.13 23.87
CA TRP A 664 -20.48 2.37 22.77
C TRP A 664 -19.99 3.43 21.79
N GLN A 665 -19.35 4.51 22.27
CA GLN A 665 -19.02 5.68 21.45
C GLN A 665 -18.17 5.39 20.19
N PRO A 666 -17.16 4.49 20.18
CA PRO A 666 -16.43 4.16 18.96
C PRO A 666 -17.32 3.56 17.87
N PHE A 667 -18.15 2.57 18.22
CA PHE A 667 -19.07 1.93 17.28
C PHE A 667 -20.14 2.88 16.77
N LEU A 668 -20.61 3.82 17.61
CA LEU A 668 -21.50 4.89 17.19
C LEU A 668 -20.85 5.77 16.11
N ASN A 669 -19.59 6.16 16.30
CA ASN A 669 -18.85 6.93 15.31
C ASN A 669 -18.66 6.15 14.00
N ASP A 670 -18.30 4.86 14.07
CA ASP A 670 -18.13 4.00 12.89
C ASP A 670 -19.44 3.82 12.11
N LEU A 671 -20.56 3.61 12.80
CA LEU A 671 -21.89 3.53 12.20
C LEU A 671 -22.30 4.85 11.56
N GLU A 672 -22.17 6.00 12.25
CA GLU A 672 -22.50 7.30 11.65
C GLU A 672 -21.57 7.64 10.47
N GLN A 673 -20.28 7.29 10.52
CA GLN A 673 -19.34 7.50 9.41
C GLN A 673 -19.68 6.62 8.19
N ALA A 674 -20.06 5.35 8.40
CA ALA A 674 -20.52 4.48 7.32
C ALA A 674 -21.83 5.01 6.68
N LEU A 675 -22.75 5.49 7.51
CA LEU A 675 -24.01 6.06 7.05
C LEU A 675 -23.87 7.46 6.41
N ALA A 676 -22.80 8.21 6.68
CA ALA A 676 -22.58 9.55 6.14
C ALA A 676 -22.42 9.57 4.61
N GLN A 677 -21.93 8.48 4.01
CA GLN A 677 -21.72 8.39 2.55
C GLN A 677 -23.01 8.06 1.76
N LEU A 678 -24.09 7.68 2.45
CA LEU A 678 -25.35 7.29 1.81
C LEU A 678 -26.08 8.43 1.11
N ASP A 679 -25.96 9.65 1.61
CA ASP A 679 -26.76 10.77 1.08
C ASP A 679 -26.32 11.15 -0.36
N ALA A 680 -25.11 10.73 -0.76
CA ALA A 680 -24.56 10.84 -2.11
C ALA A 680 -24.80 9.57 -2.99
N SER A 681 -25.54 8.57 -2.51
CA SER A 681 -25.82 7.34 -3.29
C SER A 681 -26.98 7.55 -4.26
N GLU A 682 -26.66 7.86 -5.52
CA GLU A 682 -27.63 8.06 -6.61
C GLU A 682 -28.11 6.75 -7.26
N ASN A 683 -27.46 5.62 -6.99
CA ASN A 683 -27.78 4.32 -7.59
C ASN A 683 -27.44 3.14 -6.67
N LEU A 684 -27.90 1.95 -7.04
CA LEU A 684 -27.81 0.73 -6.25
C LEU A 684 -26.35 0.25 -6.05
N ASP A 685 -25.46 0.43 -7.02
CA ASP A 685 -24.06 0.00 -6.92
C ASP A 685 -23.25 0.88 -5.94
N LEU A 686 -23.55 2.19 -5.89
CA LEU A 686 -23.02 3.09 -4.86
C LEU A 686 -23.59 2.73 -3.49
N LEU A 687 -24.89 2.45 -3.40
CA LEU A 687 -25.56 2.06 -2.16
C LEU A 687 -24.97 0.75 -1.58
N ARG A 688 -24.65 -0.22 -2.44
CA ARG A 688 -23.94 -1.47 -2.10
C ARG A 688 -22.51 -1.26 -1.62
N ARG A 689 -21.77 -0.31 -2.22
CA ARG A 689 -20.42 0.08 -1.75
C ARG A 689 -20.47 0.72 -0.36
N CYS A 690 -21.48 1.54 -0.08
CA CYS A 690 -21.69 2.15 1.24
C CYS A 690 -22.20 1.15 2.29
N PHE A 691 -22.90 0.09 1.88
CA PHE A 691 -23.39 -0.95 2.79
C PHE A 691 -22.28 -1.80 3.41
N ALA A 692 -21.15 -2.03 2.73
CA ALA A 692 -20.11 -2.92 3.25
C ALA A 692 -19.45 -2.43 4.56
N PRO A 693 -18.98 -1.16 4.69
CA PRO A 693 -18.50 -0.63 5.97
C PRO A 693 -19.55 -0.64 7.08
N LEU A 694 -20.79 -0.27 6.74
CA LEU A 694 -21.94 -0.33 7.67
C LEU A 694 -22.14 -1.74 8.21
N SER A 695 -21.99 -2.73 7.34
CA SER A 695 -22.18 -4.13 7.69
C SER A 695 -21.04 -4.73 8.51
N GLU A 696 -19.81 -4.26 8.33
CA GLU A 696 -18.67 -4.62 9.17
C GLU A 696 -18.82 -4.00 10.57
N ALA A 697 -19.22 -2.74 10.65
CA ALA A 697 -19.55 -2.07 11.92
C ALA A 697 -20.70 -2.76 12.67
N MET A 698 -21.79 -3.13 11.97
CA MET A 698 -22.91 -3.85 12.58
C MET A 698 -22.49 -5.24 13.11
N ALA A 699 -21.62 -5.97 12.41
CA ALA A 699 -21.09 -7.25 12.88
C ALA A 699 -20.35 -7.10 14.21
N MET A 700 -19.47 -6.10 14.32
CA MET A 700 -18.75 -5.81 15.56
C MET A 700 -19.69 -5.39 16.71
N VAL A 701 -20.76 -4.65 16.42
CA VAL A 701 -21.79 -4.27 17.42
C VAL A 701 -22.55 -5.49 17.96
N VAL A 702 -23.01 -6.39 17.08
CA VAL A 702 -23.71 -7.61 17.51
C VAL A 702 -22.77 -8.54 18.28
N GLU A 703 -21.51 -8.65 17.88
CA GLU A 703 -20.48 -9.45 18.55
C GLU A 703 -20.09 -8.89 19.93
N THR A 704 -19.97 -7.57 20.06
CA THR A 704 -19.52 -6.91 21.30
C THR A 704 -20.63 -6.81 22.35
N PHE A 705 -21.87 -6.50 21.95
CA PHE A 705 -22.96 -6.22 22.88
C PHE A 705 -23.98 -7.35 22.99
N GLY A 706 -24.19 -8.13 21.92
CA GLY A 706 -25.29 -9.09 21.81
C GLY A 706 -26.66 -8.43 21.63
N VAL A 707 -27.65 -9.26 21.28
CA VAL A 707 -29.04 -8.84 21.00
C VAL A 707 -30.03 -9.38 22.04
N GLN A 708 -31.18 -8.70 22.18
CA GLN A 708 -32.38 -9.23 22.84
C GLN A 708 -33.62 -8.93 21.97
N PRO A 709 -34.49 -9.90 21.66
CA PRO A 709 -34.47 -11.32 22.06
C PRO A 709 -33.20 -12.06 21.58
N GLN A 710 -32.89 -13.19 22.22
CA GLN A 710 -31.75 -14.02 21.81
C GLN A 710 -32.09 -14.74 20.51
N THR A 711 -31.78 -14.11 19.39
CA THR A 711 -31.91 -14.67 18.04
C THR A 711 -30.54 -15.15 17.57
N THR A 712 -30.51 -16.25 16.81
CA THR A 712 -29.28 -16.70 16.16
C THR A 712 -28.96 -15.80 14.96
N VAL A 713 -27.74 -15.26 14.91
CA VAL A 713 -27.28 -14.33 13.88
C VAL A 713 -26.04 -14.89 13.19
N TYR A 714 -26.13 -15.08 11.88
CA TYR A 714 -25.05 -15.57 11.04
C TYR A 714 -24.34 -14.39 10.36
N GLN A 715 -23.01 -14.44 10.33
CA GLN A 715 -22.20 -13.63 9.43
C GLN A 715 -21.89 -14.44 8.18
N LEU A 716 -22.19 -13.89 7.02
CA LEU A 716 -21.92 -14.46 5.70
C LEU A 716 -20.88 -13.63 4.97
N ARG A 717 -20.28 -14.19 3.92
CA ARG A 717 -19.30 -13.53 3.07
C ARG A 717 -19.61 -13.75 1.59
N CYS A 718 -19.45 -12.70 0.79
CA CYS A 718 -19.31 -12.81 -0.65
C CYS A 718 -17.81 -12.62 -0.97
N PRO A 719 -17.09 -13.63 -1.48
CA PRO A 719 -15.65 -13.51 -1.75
C PRO A 719 -15.33 -12.73 -3.04
N MET A 720 -16.25 -12.66 -4.00
CA MET A 720 -15.99 -12.09 -5.33
C MET A 720 -16.18 -10.58 -5.43
N ILE A 721 -16.99 -9.98 -4.55
CA ILE A 721 -17.36 -8.56 -4.63
C ILE A 721 -16.15 -7.62 -4.45
N PHE A 722 -16.23 -6.43 -5.05
CA PHE A 722 -15.20 -5.39 -5.01
C PHE A 722 -13.82 -5.87 -5.49
N ASP A 723 -13.79 -6.50 -6.66
CA ASP A 723 -12.57 -6.98 -7.34
C ASP A 723 -11.86 -8.09 -6.55
N GLY A 724 -12.62 -9.04 -5.98
CA GLY A 724 -12.08 -10.17 -5.22
C GLY A 724 -11.60 -9.84 -3.80
N LYS A 725 -11.85 -8.62 -3.30
CA LYS A 725 -11.61 -8.25 -1.89
C LYS A 725 -12.62 -8.94 -0.96
N GLY A 726 -13.84 -9.09 -1.46
CA GLY A 726 -14.99 -9.61 -0.74
C GLY A 726 -15.59 -8.62 0.26
N ALA A 727 -16.76 -8.98 0.81
CA ALA A 727 -17.43 -8.27 1.88
C ALA A 727 -18.35 -9.23 2.67
N THR A 728 -18.68 -8.87 3.91
CA THR A 728 -19.58 -9.68 4.76
C THR A 728 -20.97 -9.07 4.93
N TRP A 729 -21.95 -9.85 5.36
CA TRP A 729 -23.24 -9.34 5.87
C TRP A 729 -23.78 -10.19 7.03
N LEU A 730 -24.78 -9.66 7.75
CA LEU A 730 -25.52 -10.40 8.77
C LEU A 730 -26.89 -10.81 8.26
N GLN A 731 -27.35 -12.01 8.64
CA GLN A 731 -28.74 -12.44 8.47
C GLN A 731 -29.14 -13.46 9.55
N LEU A 732 -30.43 -13.81 9.61
CA LEU A 732 -30.99 -14.71 10.64
C LEU A 732 -31.12 -16.19 10.20
N SER A 733 -30.91 -16.47 8.91
CA SER A 733 -30.96 -17.80 8.28
C SER A 733 -29.57 -18.25 7.79
N THR A 734 -29.44 -19.52 7.42
CA THR A 734 -28.29 -20.02 6.63
C THR A 734 -28.53 -19.94 5.11
N GLU A 735 -29.76 -19.68 4.68
CA GLU A 735 -30.14 -19.47 3.27
C GLU A 735 -29.60 -18.13 2.76
N ILE A 736 -28.73 -18.17 1.75
CA ILE A 736 -27.89 -17.03 1.36
C ILE A 736 -28.71 -15.97 0.61
N HIS A 737 -28.88 -14.78 1.19
CA HIS A 737 -29.51 -13.61 0.54
C HIS A 737 -28.45 -12.52 0.29
N ASN A 738 -27.70 -12.60 -0.82
CA ASN A 738 -26.56 -11.74 -1.10
C ASN A 738 -26.96 -10.27 -1.41
N PRO A 739 -26.68 -9.29 -0.53
CA PRO A 739 -27.06 -7.89 -0.75
C PRO A 739 -26.22 -7.17 -1.80
N TYR A 740 -25.07 -7.74 -2.20
CA TYR A 740 -24.10 -7.11 -3.10
C TYR A 740 -24.31 -7.46 -4.58
N TYR A 741 -24.90 -8.62 -4.87
CA TYR A 741 -25.26 -9.03 -6.24
C TYR A 741 -26.77 -9.12 -6.48
N GLY A 742 -27.59 -9.13 -5.43
CA GLY A 742 -29.05 -9.12 -5.54
C GLY A 742 -29.60 -10.31 -6.32
N ASN A 743 -30.65 -10.07 -7.13
CA ASN A 743 -31.29 -11.09 -7.96
C ASN A 743 -30.37 -11.65 -9.06
N ALA A 744 -29.22 -11.01 -9.35
CA ALA A 744 -28.26 -11.55 -10.32
C ALA A 744 -27.51 -12.79 -9.79
N MET A 745 -27.26 -12.87 -8.48
CA MET A 745 -26.62 -14.03 -7.82
C MET A 745 -27.09 -14.17 -6.35
N PRO A 746 -28.39 -14.38 -6.07
CA PRO A 746 -28.93 -14.26 -4.71
C PRO A 746 -28.29 -15.24 -3.73
N GLY A 747 -28.18 -16.51 -4.11
CA GLY A 747 -27.55 -17.57 -3.32
C GLY A 747 -26.02 -17.62 -3.34
N CYS A 748 -25.32 -16.61 -3.88
CA CYS A 748 -23.86 -16.62 -3.99
C CYS A 748 -23.19 -16.12 -2.71
N GLY A 749 -22.46 -16.98 -2.01
CA GLY A 749 -21.69 -16.63 -0.81
C GLY A 749 -21.32 -17.86 0.01
N GLU A 750 -20.88 -17.61 1.24
CA GLU A 750 -20.58 -18.63 2.26
C GLU A 750 -21.05 -18.15 3.64
N VAL A 751 -21.47 -19.08 4.51
CA VAL A 751 -21.68 -18.79 5.94
C VAL A 751 -20.30 -18.81 6.61
N LEU A 752 -19.85 -17.65 7.09
CA LEU A 752 -18.51 -17.48 7.65
C LEU A 752 -18.46 -17.95 9.10
N ARG A 753 -19.43 -17.54 9.92
CA ARG A 753 -19.57 -17.92 11.35
C ARG A 753 -20.92 -17.50 11.93
N THR A 754 -21.29 -18.08 13.07
CA THR A 754 -22.39 -17.60 13.91
C THR A 754 -21.85 -16.58 14.92
N ILE A 755 -22.44 -15.39 15.00
CA ILE A 755 -22.04 -14.33 15.95
C ILE A 755 -22.85 -14.42 17.26
N ALA A 756 -24.16 -14.63 17.15
CA ALA A 756 -25.05 -14.82 18.29
C ALA A 756 -25.84 -16.12 18.13
N SER A 757 -26.17 -16.79 19.23
CA SER A 757 -26.91 -18.05 19.23
C SER A 757 -27.90 -18.09 20.40
N SER A 758 -29.12 -18.59 20.16
CA SER A 758 -30.13 -18.81 21.18
C SER A 758 -29.75 -20.00 22.07
N GLY A 759 -29.36 -19.74 23.33
CA GLY A 759 -28.94 -20.79 24.27
C GLY A 759 -30.11 -21.61 24.81
N GLY A 760 -30.46 -22.69 24.10
CA GLY A 760 -31.46 -23.65 24.58
C GLY A 760 -31.02 -24.30 25.89
N ALA A 761 -31.88 -24.26 26.91
CA ALA A 761 -31.62 -24.90 28.19
C ALA A 761 -31.55 -26.43 28.04
N ALA A 762 -30.64 -27.07 28.77
CA ALA A 762 -30.51 -28.53 28.73
C ALA A 762 -31.78 -29.21 29.27
N HIS A 763 -32.53 -29.88 28.39
CA HIS A 763 -33.59 -30.79 28.80
C HIS A 763 -32.95 -31.95 29.55
N LYS A 764 -33.07 -31.95 30.88
CA LYS A 764 -32.91 -33.17 31.66
C LYS A 764 -34.14 -34.03 31.41
N GLU A 765 -33.94 -35.16 30.73
CA GLU A 765 -34.88 -36.27 30.84
C GLU A 765 -34.82 -36.79 32.29
N HIS A 766 -35.94 -36.70 33.00
CA HIS A 766 -36.20 -37.57 34.14
C HIS A 766 -37.15 -38.66 33.65
N PRO A 767 -36.83 -39.95 33.87
CA PRO A 767 -37.79 -41.01 33.61
C PRO A 767 -38.87 -40.98 34.69
N HIS A 768 -40.12 -41.26 34.32
CA HIS A 768 -40.95 -42.28 34.98
C HIS A 768 -42.23 -42.54 34.16
N ASP A 769 -42.61 -43.82 34.15
CA ASP A 769 -43.89 -44.45 33.81
C ASP A 769 -44.53 -44.12 32.44
#